data_AF-A0A8J7WFS4-F1
#
_entry.id   AF-A0A8J7WFS4-F1
#
_cell.length_a   1.000
_cell.length_b   1.000
_cell.length_c   1.000
_cell.angle_alpha   90.00
_cell.angle_beta   90.00
_cell.angle_gamma   90.00
#
_symmetry.space_group_name_H-M   'P 1'
#
loop_
_entity.id
_entity.type
_entity.pdbx_description
1 polymer ?
#
loop_
_entity_poly.entity_id
_entity_poly.type
_entity_poly.pdbx_seq_one_letter_code
_entity_poly.pdbx_strand_id
1 'polypeptide(L)'
;MSETSSTPSPTSGSASDDHDLTEGLDLGFDGAEDILRAWGRGMRPDPNLTVSEWADAHRWLSSRASAEPGRYRTNRTPYLRAIMDALSPGHPAQRISFMKAAQVGATEAGNNWIGFVIHHAPGPMLAVLPTVEMAKRSSRGRIDPLIADSPALRERVSPARSRDAGNSMLSKEFPGGILVLTGANSATGLRSMPARYVFLDEVDAYPASADEEGDPVTLAEARTTTFAHRRKVFMVSTPTIRGLSRIEREFEASDQRRYFVPCPHCGLMQWLQFERLRWAKGQPETAAYACEGCDRPIAEHHKTEMLARGEWRAMARSADPHAIGFHLSALYSPLGWKSWTDIARDCLAAQGSEEMLRAARNTLLGETWVESGEAPEWQRLADRREAWTPGIVPAAGLFLTAGADVQKDRIEIDVWAWGRGLESWLVDHVVIPGGPDDPAAWDALTALLGRSWQHTNGAFMTVARLGIDTGYEAAAVYAWSRRVGFDQVAPLKGLEGFNRSTPVSGPTFVDATVGGRRLRRGARLWSVATATFKTETYRYLRIERPSDEERALGVLDAAGTIHLPGWIDSEWLKQLVAEQLVTIRDRRGYARQEWQKTRERNEALDCRVYARAAAWVLGADRWDEATWRRLEAQAGVETRLPAAVPADAAKTETAEPRAGTLTTPRRKRRAYTPTFMRD
;
A
#
# COMPACT_ATOMS: atom_id res chain seq x y z
N MET A 1 -6.48 59.49 -22.97
CA MET A 1 -7.53 60.44 -22.53
C MET A 1 -8.77 59.63 -22.26
N SER A 2 -9.33 59.85 -21.09
CA SER A 2 -10.19 58.94 -20.34
C SER A 2 -11.60 58.85 -20.91
N GLU A 3 -12.17 57.65 -20.94
CA GLU A 3 -13.62 57.44 -20.98
C GLU A 3 -14.05 56.45 -19.90
N THR A 4 -14.93 56.97 -19.03
CA THR A 4 -16.14 56.36 -18.46
C THR A 4 -16.07 54.96 -17.86
N SER A 5 -16.09 54.90 -16.52
CA SER A 5 -16.72 53.78 -15.80
C SER A 5 -18.02 54.25 -15.15
N SER A 6 -19.10 53.66 -15.65
CA SER A 6 -20.46 53.71 -15.14
C SER A 6 -20.59 52.78 -13.92
N THR A 7 -21.45 53.18 -12.99
CA THR A 7 -21.83 52.51 -11.74
C THR A 7 -22.50 51.13 -11.97
N PRO A 8 -22.53 50.26 -10.92
CA PRO A 8 -23.79 49.58 -10.62
C PRO A 8 -24.25 49.79 -9.16
N SER A 9 -25.56 49.90 -9.02
CA SER A 9 -26.36 50.25 -7.83
C SER A 9 -26.55 49.06 -6.84
N PRO A 10 -27.49 49.13 -5.86
CA PRO A 10 -27.20 49.20 -4.42
C PRO A 10 -27.49 47.89 -3.68
N THR A 11 -26.63 47.51 -2.72
CA THR A 11 -26.96 46.43 -1.79
C THR A 11 -27.75 46.98 -0.60
N SER A 12 -29.01 46.59 -0.56
CA SER A 12 -29.98 46.59 0.53
C SER A 12 -29.42 46.79 1.95
N GLY A 13 -30.00 47.75 2.66
CA GLY A 13 -29.67 48.06 4.04
C GLY A 13 -30.11 47.00 5.05
N SER A 14 -29.29 46.87 6.08
CA SER A 14 -29.71 46.53 7.44
C SER A 14 -29.22 47.67 8.34
N ALA A 15 -30.15 48.49 8.82
CA ALA A 15 -29.88 49.49 9.84
C ALA A 15 -29.69 48.76 11.18
N SER A 16 -28.46 48.76 11.70
CA SER A 16 -28.20 48.71 13.15
C SER A 16 -26.74 49.10 13.41
N ASP A 17 -26.60 50.22 14.10
CA ASP A 17 -25.42 50.71 14.84
C ASP A 17 -24.21 51.18 14.04
N ASP A 18 -24.39 52.33 13.39
CA ASP A 18 -23.32 53.23 12.96
C ASP A 18 -22.86 54.05 14.19
N HIS A 19 -22.25 53.38 15.18
CA HIS A 19 -21.43 54.07 16.16
C HIS A 19 -20.07 54.29 15.51
N ASP A 20 -19.80 55.52 15.09
CA ASP A 20 -18.46 55.92 14.67
C ASP A 20 -17.50 55.76 15.85
N LEU A 21 -16.76 54.64 15.85
CA LEU A 21 -15.76 54.30 16.86
C LEU A 21 -14.57 55.28 16.86
N THR A 22 -14.56 56.26 15.96
CA THR A 22 -13.54 57.32 15.86
C THR A 22 -13.96 58.63 16.49
N GLU A 23 -15.20 58.74 16.98
CA GLU A 23 -15.72 59.96 17.61
C GLU A 23 -14.93 60.29 18.90
N GLY A 24 -14.05 61.29 18.81
CA GLY A 24 -13.22 61.77 19.93
C GLY A 24 -11.77 61.25 19.99
N LEU A 25 -11.32 60.45 19.02
CA LEU A 25 -9.92 60.02 18.92
C LEU A 25 -9.11 61.02 18.07
N ASP A 26 -7.99 61.53 18.62
CA ASP A 26 -7.03 62.34 17.85
C ASP A 26 -6.24 61.43 16.90
N LEU A 27 -6.77 61.23 15.69
CA LEU A 27 -6.16 60.45 14.61
C LEU A 27 -5.21 61.29 13.74
N GLY A 28 -4.65 62.40 14.28
CA GLY A 28 -3.82 63.35 13.54
C GLY A 28 -2.42 62.87 13.12
N PHE A 29 -2.09 61.59 13.26
CA PHE A 29 -0.80 61.04 12.84
C PHE A 29 -0.92 60.21 11.55
N ASP A 30 0.08 60.35 10.67
CA ASP A 30 0.17 59.60 9.42
C ASP A 30 0.21 58.07 9.72
N GLY A 31 -0.72 57.32 9.14
CA GLY A 31 -0.90 55.87 9.37
C GLY A 31 -2.01 55.46 10.35
N ALA A 32 -2.75 56.40 10.95
CA ALA A 32 -3.87 56.09 11.85
C ALA A 32 -4.97 55.24 11.17
N GLU A 33 -5.32 55.56 9.92
CA GLU A 33 -6.28 54.77 9.14
C GLU A 33 -5.77 53.35 8.83
N ASP A 34 -4.47 53.18 8.56
CA ASP A 34 -3.89 51.88 8.27
C ASP A 34 -3.89 50.97 9.50
N ILE A 35 -3.66 51.54 10.68
CA ILE A 35 -3.80 50.84 11.97
C ILE A 35 -5.25 50.43 12.20
N LEU A 36 -6.23 51.32 11.99
CA LEU A 36 -7.65 50.99 12.12
C LEU A 36 -8.09 49.92 11.12
N ARG A 37 -7.63 49.98 9.87
CA ARG A 37 -7.89 48.92 8.87
C ARG A 37 -7.24 47.60 9.27
N ALA A 38 -6.00 47.61 9.77
CA ALA A 38 -5.33 46.41 10.24
C ALA A 38 -6.02 45.79 11.46
N TRP A 39 -6.43 46.62 12.41
CA TRP A 39 -7.15 46.21 13.61
C TRP A 39 -8.54 45.67 13.26
N GLY A 40 -9.31 46.38 12.43
CA GLY A 40 -10.60 45.92 11.93
C GLY A 40 -10.51 44.61 11.15
N ARG A 41 -9.47 44.43 10.32
CA ARG A 41 -9.19 43.13 9.67
C ARG A 41 -8.87 42.04 10.69
N GLY A 42 -8.13 42.34 11.74
CA GLY A 42 -7.79 41.38 12.79
C GLY A 42 -8.96 41.00 13.71
N MET A 43 -9.96 41.87 13.86
CA MET A 43 -11.17 41.59 14.63
C MET A 43 -12.26 40.87 13.81
N ARG A 44 -12.20 40.95 12.48
CA ARG A 44 -13.15 40.24 11.61
C ARG A 44 -12.91 38.72 11.73
N PRO A 45 -13.91 37.94 12.16
CA PRO A 45 -13.76 36.48 12.20
C PRO A 45 -13.42 35.93 10.83
N ASP A 46 -12.48 34.99 10.78
CA ASP A 46 -12.17 34.27 9.54
C ASP A 46 -13.45 33.56 9.03
N PRO A 47 -13.75 33.63 7.73
CA PRO A 47 -14.96 33.04 7.18
C PRO A 47 -14.91 31.52 7.35
N ASN A 48 -15.91 30.89 7.95
CA ASN A 48 -15.90 29.43 8.18
C ASN A 48 -16.06 28.64 6.86
N LEU A 49 -14.95 28.43 6.14
CA LEU A 49 -14.92 27.73 4.85
C LEU A 49 -14.48 26.28 5.03
N THR A 50 -15.10 25.39 4.27
CA THR A 50 -14.57 24.04 4.03
C THR A 50 -13.44 24.07 2.99
N VAL A 51 -12.69 22.97 2.85
CA VAL A 51 -11.61 22.88 1.85
C VAL A 51 -12.16 23.02 0.44
N SER A 52 -13.34 22.44 0.13
CA SER A 52 -13.93 22.54 -1.19
C SER A 52 -14.42 23.96 -1.51
N GLU A 53 -15.07 24.62 -0.56
CA GLU A 53 -15.54 26.01 -0.73
C GLU A 53 -14.37 26.98 -0.88
N TRP A 54 -13.30 26.77 -0.13
CA TRP A 54 -12.06 27.53 -0.29
C TRP A 54 -11.44 27.31 -1.68
N ALA A 55 -11.40 26.07 -2.16
CA ALA A 55 -10.87 25.78 -3.48
C ALA A 55 -11.72 26.47 -4.57
N ASP A 56 -13.05 26.36 -4.48
CA ASP A 56 -13.97 27.07 -5.37
C ASP A 56 -13.79 28.59 -5.27
N ALA A 57 -13.46 29.16 -4.12
CA ALA A 57 -13.28 30.59 -3.90
C ALA A 57 -11.91 31.13 -4.39
N HIS A 58 -10.83 30.39 -4.14
CA HIS A 58 -9.47 30.94 -4.17
C HIS A 58 -8.48 30.17 -5.03
N ARG A 59 -8.74 28.92 -5.41
CA ARG A 59 -7.78 28.09 -6.15
C ARG A 59 -7.79 28.44 -7.64
N TRP A 60 -6.59 28.68 -8.17
CA TRP A 60 -6.34 28.77 -9.60
C TRP A 60 -5.50 27.59 -10.09
N LEU A 61 -5.86 27.07 -11.26
CA LEU A 61 -5.18 26.00 -11.97
C LEU A 61 -4.31 26.62 -13.08
N SER A 62 -3.01 26.33 -13.01
CA SER A 62 -2.03 26.80 -13.98
C SER A 62 -2.19 26.11 -15.33
N SER A 63 -1.98 26.84 -16.42
CA SER A 63 -1.84 26.24 -17.77
C SER A 63 -0.62 25.33 -17.90
N ARG A 64 0.36 25.44 -16.97
CA ARG A 64 1.55 24.57 -16.93
C ARG A 64 1.26 23.18 -16.38
N ALA A 65 0.21 23.03 -15.58
CA ALA A 65 -0.04 21.82 -14.78
C ALA A 65 -1.44 21.22 -14.97
N SER A 66 -2.37 21.96 -15.59
CA SER A 66 -3.77 21.56 -15.78
C SER A 66 -4.17 21.63 -17.25
N ALA A 67 -4.92 20.62 -17.70
CA ALA A 67 -5.58 20.61 -19.01
C ALA A 67 -6.75 21.61 -19.09
N GLU A 68 -7.34 21.95 -17.94
CA GLU A 68 -8.41 22.95 -17.82
C GLU A 68 -7.90 24.09 -16.92
N PRO A 69 -7.15 25.08 -17.45
CA PRO A 69 -6.64 26.20 -16.66
C PRO A 69 -7.75 27.17 -16.25
N GLY A 70 -7.50 27.94 -15.19
CA GLY A 70 -8.44 28.92 -14.64
C GLY A 70 -8.87 28.57 -13.22
N ARG A 71 -10.00 29.12 -12.78
CA ARG A 71 -10.49 28.90 -11.41
C ARG A 71 -10.89 27.43 -11.22
N TYR A 72 -10.48 26.83 -10.10
CA TYR A 72 -10.89 25.47 -9.75
C TYR A 72 -12.40 25.43 -9.55
N ARG A 73 -13.02 24.34 -9.99
CA ARG A 73 -14.46 24.13 -9.86
C ARG A 73 -14.74 22.73 -9.35
N THR A 74 -15.15 22.61 -8.10
CA THR A 74 -15.52 21.35 -7.46
C THR A 74 -16.68 20.68 -8.19
N ASN A 75 -17.57 21.46 -8.84
CA ASN A 75 -18.66 20.91 -9.66
C ASN A 75 -18.18 20.05 -10.84
N ARG A 76 -16.91 20.18 -11.25
CA ARG A 76 -16.29 19.37 -12.29
C ARG A 76 -16.04 17.93 -11.80
N THR A 77 -15.71 17.80 -10.52
CA THR A 77 -15.41 16.54 -9.83
C THR A 77 -16.17 16.51 -8.49
N PRO A 78 -17.51 16.45 -8.52
CA PRO A 78 -18.35 16.66 -7.34
C PRO A 78 -18.09 15.63 -6.23
N TYR A 79 -17.66 14.42 -6.61
CA TYR A 79 -17.24 13.37 -5.69
C TYR A 79 -16.06 13.77 -4.79
N LEU A 80 -15.20 14.73 -5.19
CA LEU A 80 -14.09 15.20 -4.35
C LEU A 80 -14.56 16.13 -3.22
N ARG A 81 -15.77 16.70 -3.30
CA ARG A 81 -16.29 17.65 -2.31
C ARG A 81 -16.23 17.08 -0.90
N ALA A 82 -16.90 15.94 -0.67
CA ALA A 82 -16.95 15.32 0.65
C ALA A 82 -15.57 14.85 1.16
N ILE A 83 -14.67 14.46 0.25
CA ILE A 83 -13.29 14.09 0.61
C ILE A 83 -12.54 15.31 1.11
N MET A 84 -12.58 16.42 0.37
CA MET A 84 -11.97 17.69 0.76
C MET A 84 -12.57 18.22 2.07
N ASP A 85 -13.88 18.22 2.20
CA ASP A 85 -14.56 18.76 3.39
C ASP A 85 -14.26 17.93 4.65
N ALA A 86 -14.00 16.62 4.49
CA ALA A 86 -13.56 15.80 5.61
C ALA A 86 -12.15 16.17 6.13
N LEU A 87 -11.33 16.81 5.29
CA LEU A 87 -10.01 17.33 5.65
C LEU A 87 -10.09 18.68 6.39
N SER A 88 -11.24 19.35 6.37
CA SER A 88 -11.45 20.58 7.12
C SER A 88 -11.27 20.37 8.63
N PRO A 89 -10.66 21.32 9.36
CA PRO A 89 -10.43 21.22 10.80
C PRO A 89 -11.70 20.96 11.63
N GLY A 90 -12.85 21.50 11.20
CA GLY A 90 -14.14 21.31 11.89
C GLY A 90 -14.76 19.93 11.72
N HIS A 91 -14.30 19.13 10.74
CA HIS A 91 -14.81 17.79 10.54
C HIS A 91 -14.16 16.81 11.54
N PRO A 92 -14.90 15.84 12.13
CA PRO A 92 -14.37 14.96 13.17
C PRO A 92 -13.34 13.93 12.68
N ALA A 93 -13.37 13.54 11.40
CA ALA A 93 -12.43 12.53 10.87
C ALA A 93 -10.98 12.95 11.05
N GLN A 94 -10.12 12.05 11.54
CA GLN A 94 -8.69 12.29 11.73
C GLN A 94 -7.86 11.54 10.70
N ARG A 95 -8.39 10.44 10.16
CA ARG A 95 -7.74 9.59 9.16
C ARG A 95 -8.67 9.41 7.97
N ILE A 96 -8.20 9.85 6.80
CA ILE A 96 -8.95 9.84 5.55
C ILE A 96 -8.16 9.02 4.53
N SER A 97 -8.70 7.89 4.09
CA SER A 97 -8.12 7.05 3.03
C SER A 97 -8.89 7.20 1.73
N PHE A 98 -8.18 7.26 0.59
CA PHE A 98 -8.79 7.31 -0.74
C PHE A 98 -8.11 6.31 -1.68
N MET A 99 -8.73 5.13 -1.80
CA MET A 99 -8.35 4.07 -2.73
C MET A 99 -8.99 4.35 -4.08
N LYS A 100 -8.22 4.64 -5.12
CA LYS A 100 -8.77 5.25 -6.33
C LYS A 100 -8.15 4.73 -7.62
N ALA A 101 -8.88 4.88 -8.72
CA ALA A 101 -8.34 4.76 -10.06
C ALA A 101 -7.40 5.93 -10.40
N ALA A 102 -6.52 5.74 -11.38
CA ALA A 102 -5.64 6.80 -11.86
C ALA A 102 -6.47 7.99 -12.41
N GLN A 103 -5.90 9.20 -12.27
CA GLN A 103 -6.42 10.43 -12.88
C GLN A 103 -7.84 10.87 -12.48
N VAL A 104 -8.35 10.45 -11.31
CA VAL A 104 -9.65 10.95 -10.80
C VAL A 104 -9.56 12.22 -9.94
N GLY A 105 -8.40 12.87 -9.85
CA GLY A 105 -8.21 14.17 -9.18
C GLY A 105 -7.78 14.11 -7.70
N ALA A 106 -7.36 12.95 -7.18
CA ALA A 106 -6.94 12.78 -5.78
C ALA A 106 -5.79 13.71 -5.35
N THR A 107 -4.71 13.80 -6.15
CA THR A 107 -3.59 14.71 -5.88
C THR A 107 -4.02 16.18 -5.86
N GLU A 108 -4.97 16.58 -6.73
CA GLU A 108 -5.49 17.96 -6.71
C GLU A 108 -6.35 18.25 -5.48
N ALA A 109 -7.09 17.26 -4.95
CA ALA A 109 -7.75 17.40 -3.64
C ALA A 109 -6.71 17.62 -2.51
N GLY A 110 -5.59 16.89 -2.53
CA GLY A 110 -4.49 17.11 -1.60
C GLY A 110 -3.83 18.50 -1.76
N ASN A 111 -3.64 18.96 -2.99
CA ASN A 111 -3.12 20.30 -3.27
C ASN A 111 -4.09 21.42 -2.83
N ASN A 112 -5.39 21.21 -3.00
CA ASN A 112 -6.42 22.11 -2.48
C ASN A 112 -6.38 22.19 -0.96
N TRP A 113 -6.17 21.04 -0.31
CA TRP A 113 -6.00 21.00 1.14
C TRP A 113 -4.73 21.71 1.61
N ILE A 114 -3.60 21.55 0.91
CA ILE A 114 -2.37 22.33 1.16
C ILE A 114 -2.67 23.83 1.07
N GLY A 115 -3.32 24.27 -0.01
CA GLY A 115 -3.67 25.68 -0.18
C GLY A 115 -4.61 26.21 0.92
N PHE A 116 -5.61 25.41 1.30
CA PHE A 116 -6.49 25.71 2.43
C PHE A 116 -5.71 25.87 3.74
N VAL A 117 -4.75 24.98 4.02
CA VAL A 117 -3.91 25.08 5.22
C VAL A 117 -3.08 26.36 5.20
N ILE A 118 -2.45 26.70 4.07
CA ILE A 118 -1.64 27.93 3.94
C ILE A 118 -2.49 29.20 4.16
N HIS A 119 -3.70 29.25 3.60
CA HIS A 119 -4.53 30.44 3.64
C HIS A 119 -5.35 30.54 4.93
N HIS A 120 -6.02 29.46 5.33
CA HIS A 120 -7.20 29.51 6.16
C HIS A 120 -7.07 28.79 7.50
N ALA A 121 -6.26 27.72 7.57
CA ALA A 121 -6.05 26.97 8.81
C ALA A 121 -4.56 26.65 9.05
N PRO A 122 -3.70 27.67 9.15
CA PRO A 122 -2.25 27.50 9.17
C PRO A 122 -1.77 26.61 10.31
N GLY A 123 -0.74 25.83 9.99
CA GLY A 123 -0.10 24.90 10.91
C GLY A 123 0.98 24.09 10.20
N PRO A 124 1.79 23.32 10.93
CA PRO A 124 2.83 22.50 10.33
C PRO A 124 2.20 21.34 9.54
N MET A 125 2.56 21.25 8.26
CA MET A 125 2.08 20.25 7.32
C MET A 125 3.23 19.48 6.69
N LEU A 126 3.12 18.16 6.65
CA LEU A 126 4.06 17.27 5.97
C LEU A 126 3.37 16.66 4.73
N ALA A 127 3.95 16.84 3.55
CA ALA A 127 3.52 16.18 2.33
C ALA A 127 4.58 15.16 1.89
N VAL A 128 4.17 13.90 1.74
CA VAL A 128 5.05 12.77 1.44
C VAL A 128 4.71 12.21 0.06
N LEU A 129 5.73 12.01 -0.75
CA LEU A 129 5.66 11.35 -2.05
C LEU A 129 6.55 10.09 -2.04
N PRO A 130 6.45 9.16 -3.01
CA PRO A 130 7.21 7.92 -2.96
C PRO A 130 8.73 8.12 -2.83
N THR A 131 9.29 9.13 -3.50
CA THR A 131 10.71 9.46 -3.42
C THR A 131 10.96 10.96 -3.23
N VAL A 132 12.13 11.32 -2.70
CA VAL A 132 12.57 12.73 -2.57
C VAL A 132 12.60 13.44 -3.93
N GLU A 133 12.99 12.74 -5.00
CA GLU A 133 12.98 13.31 -6.36
C GLU A 133 11.56 13.59 -6.87
N MET A 134 10.60 12.71 -6.57
CA MET A 134 9.19 12.98 -6.85
C MET A 134 8.68 14.17 -6.04
N ALA A 135 9.08 14.32 -4.78
CA ALA A 135 8.74 15.47 -3.96
C ALA A 135 9.27 16.79 -4.57
N LYS A 136 10.54 16.81 -5.03
CA LYS A 136 11.12 17.97 -5.74
C LYS A 136 10.39 18.29 -7.04
N ARG A 137 9.95 17.26 -7.78
CA ARG A 137 9.17 17.42 -9.02
C ARG A 137 7.77 17.98 -8.72
N SER A 138 7.09 17.44 -7.72
CA SER A 138 5.76 17.91 -7.32
C SER A 138 5.79 19.34 -6.80
N SER A 139 6.82 19.69 -6.03
CA SER A 139 7.02 21.07 -5.58
C SER A 139 7.09 22.05 -6.75
N ARG A 140 8.00 21.82 -7.71
CA ARG A 140 8.17 22.69 -8.89
C ARG A 140 6.97 22.67 -9.85
N GLY A 141 6.38 21.49 -10.04
CA GLY A 141 5.36 21.28 -11.07
C GLY A 141 3.92 21.54 -10.60
N ARG A 142 3.64 21.46 -9.31
CA ARG A 142 2.27 21.58 -8.76
C ARG A 142 2.16 22.62 -7.65
N ILE A 143 3.04 22.59 -6.64
CA ILE A 143 2.93 23.46 -5.46
C ILE A 143 3.36 24.90 -5.78
N ASP A 144 4.49 25.09 -6.46
CA ASP A 144 4.96 26.42 -6.87
C ASP A 144 3.92 27.12 -7.77
N PRO A 145 3.36 26.47 -8.82
CA PRO A 145 2.25 27.06 -9.59
C PRO A 145 0.98 27.30 -8.77
N LEU A 146 0.60 26.38 -7.87
CA LEU A 146 -0.54 26.57 -6.97
C LEU A 146 -0.42 27.88 -6.19
N ILE A 147 0.76 28.13 -5.60
CA ILE A 147 1.04 29.34 -4.81
C ILE A 147 1.11 30.57 -5.71
N ALA A 148 1.84 30.48 -6.82
CA ALA A 148 2.06 31.62 -7.71
C ALA A 148 0.76 32.10 -8.39
N ASP A 149 -0.09 31.18 -8.81
CA ASP A 149 -1.28 31.53 -9.60
C ASP A 149 -2.50 31.85 -8.73
N SER A 150 -2.53 31.40 -7.47
CA SER A 150 -3.62 31.70 -6.52
C SER A 150 -3.28 32.95 -5.70
N PRO A 151 -3.94 34.12 -5.91
CA PRO A 151 -3.57 35.38 -5.25
C PRO A 151 -3.53 35.28 -3.73
N ALA A 152 -4.52 34.61 -3.13
CA ALA A 152 -4.61 34.43 -1.68
C ALA A 152 -3.41 33.69 -1.06
N LEU A 153 -2.73 32.84 -1.84
CA LEU A 153 -1.52 32.12 -1.42
C LEU A 153 -0.26 32.92 -1.71
N ARG A 154 -0.18 33.54 -2.89
CA ARG A 154 0.96 34.35 -3.33
C ARG A 154 1.28 35.48 -2.34
N GLU A 155 0.24 36.07 -1.73
CA GLU A 155 0.39 37.14 -0.73
C GLU A 155 0.94 36.64 0.62
N ARG A 156 0.84 35.34 0.91
CA ARG A 156 1.21 34.73 2.20
C ARG A 156 2.54 34.02 2.18
N VAL A 157 2.91 33.44 1.04
CA VAL A 157 4.17 32.71 0.90
C VAL A 157 5.20 33.65 0.27
N SER A 158 6.19 34.06 1.05
CA SER A 158 7.26 34.93 0.57
C SER A 158 8.01 34.31 -0.61
N PRO A 159 8.37 35.06 -1.66
CA PRO A 159 9.17 34.53 -2.75
C PRO A 159 10.53 34.04 -2.26
N ALA A 160 11.04 32.94 -2.84
CA ALA A 160 12.35 32.40 -2.49
C ALA A 160 13.47 33.40 -2.84
N ARG A 161 13.93 34.18 -1.86
CA ARG A 161 15.11 35.05 -2.01
C ARG A 161 16.37 34.29 -1.61
N SER A 162 17.49 34.59 -2.26
CA SER A 162 18.78 33.90 -2.06
C SER A 162 19.38 33.99 -0.65
N ARG A 163 18.76 34.73 0.28
CA ARG A 163 19.23 34.93 1.66
C ARG A 163 18.18 34.60 2.74
N ASP A 164 16.96 34.21 2.37
CA ASP A 164 15.91 33.82 3.32
C ASP A 164 15.89 32.30 3.47
N ALA A 165 16.32 31.79 4.63
CA ALA A 165 16.48 30.37 4.90
C ALA A 165 15.15 29.58 4.97
N GLY A 166 14.01 30.26 5.05
CA GLY A 166 12.70 29.66 5.32
C GLY A 166 11.96 29.08 4.11
N ASN A 167 12.19 29.61 2.90
CA ASN A 167 11.52 29.11 1.69
C ASN A 167 12.53 28.46 0.72
N SER A 168 12.41 27.14 0.56
CA SER A 168 13.23 26.32 -0.32
C SER A 168 12.37 25.47 -1.27
N MET A 169 13.02 24.61 -2.05
CA MET A 169 12.29 23.69 -2.93
C MET A 169 11.42 22.70 -2.16
N LEU A 170 11.81 22.28 -0.96
CA LEU A 170 11.08 21.28 -0.17
C LEU A 170 10.47 21.84 1.12
N SER A 171 10.55 23.16 1.33
CA SER A 171 9.98 23.82 2.50
C SER A 171 9.35 25.15 2.09
N LYS A 172 8.08 25.36 2.41
CA LYS A 172 7.36 26.63 2.21
C LYS A 172 6.90 27.16 3.56
N GLU A 173 7.51 28.24 4.04
CA GLU A 173 7.07 28.94 5.25
C GLU A 173 6.00 29.99 4.93
N PHE A 174 5.04 30.13 5.84
CA PHE A 174 3.94 31.09 5.75
C PHE A 174 3.48 31.49 7.16
N PRO A 175 2.76 32.62 7.35
CA PRO A 175 2.28 33.03 8.65
C PRO A 175 1.50 31.92 9.38
N GLY A 176 1.99 31.51 10.54
CA GLY A 176 1.38 30.47 11.38
C GLY A 176 1.67 29.03 10.98
N GLY A 177 2.52 28.75 9.98
CA GLY A 177 2.82 27.38 9.59
C GLY A 177 3.98 27.18 8.61
N ILE A 178 4.21 25.91 8.29
CA ILE A 178 5.24 25.47 7.36
C ILE A 178 4.74 24.23 6.61
N LEU A 179 5.00 24.18 5.31
CA LEU A 179 4.80 22.99 4.49
C LEU A 179 6.15 22.38 4.18
N VAL A 180 6.39 21.15 4.65
CA VAL A 180 7.58 20.37 4.30
C VAL A 180 7.20 19.25 3.34
N LEU A 181 7.96 19.11 2.26
CA LEU A 181 7.83 18.03 1.28
C LEU A 181 8.99 17.04 1.42
N THR A 182 8.70 15.74 1.49
CA THR A 182 9.73 14.71 1.58
C THR A 182 9.36 13.45 0.79
N GLY A 183 10.35 12.57 0.61
CA GLY A 183 10.16 11.21 0.10
C GLY A 183 9.88 10.22 1.21
N ALA A 184 9.06 9.21 0.92
CA ALA A 184 8.85 8.04 1.78
C ALA A 184 10.13 7.20 1.93
N ASN A 185 11.08 7.34 1.01
CA ASN A 185 12.39 6.73 1.07
C ASN A 185 13.41 7.50 1.95
N SER A 186 13.01 8.56 2.67
CA SER A 186 13.92 9.31 3.55
C SER A 186 13.40 9.37 4.99
N ALA A 187 13.94 8.53 5.85
CA ALA A 187 13.52 8.41 7.24
C ALA A 187 13.84 9.69 8.04
N THR A 188 14.97 10.32 7.74
CA THR A 188 15.34 11.64 8.28
C THR A 188 14.28 12.70 7.95
N GLY A 189 13.80 12.73 6.69
CA GLY A 189 12.75 13.67 6.28
C GLY A 189 11.43 13.41 6.99
N LEU A 190 11.02 12.15 7.13
CA LEU A 190 9.77 11.76 7.80
C LEU A 190 9.77 12.09 9.30
N ARG A 191 10.94 12.08 9.95
CA ARG A 191 11.07 12.40 11.39
C ARG A 191 11.39 13.87 11.68
N SER A 192 11.63 14.68 10.65
CA SER A 192 12.23 16.01 10.76
C SER A 192 11.44 17.02 11.61
N MET A 193 10.11 16.93 11.64
CA MET A 193 9.28 17.88 12.39
C MET A 193 7.96 17.27 12.90
N PRO A 194 7.36 17.81 13.97
CA PRO A 194 5.94 17.59 14.28
C PRO A 194 5.06 18.12 13.14
N ALA A 195 3.96 17.43 12.83
CA ALA A 195 3.03 17.84 11.77
C ALA A 195 1.60 17.69 12.26
N ARG A 196 0.80 18.77 12.17
CA ARG A 196 -0.65 18.71 12.44
C ARG A 196 -1.37 18.02 11.29
N TYR A 197 -0.91 18.28 10.08
CA TYR A 197 -1.49 17.80 8.84
C TYR A 197 -0.47 16.94 8.11
N VAL A 198 -0.87 15.73 7.70
CA VAL A 198 -0.01 14.82 6.94
C VAL A 198 -0.75 14.40 5.67
N PHE A 199 -0.15 14.69 4.52
CA PHE A 199 -0.63 14.24 3.22
C PHE A 199 0.34 13.20 2.65
N LEU A 200 -0.15 11.98 2.46
CA LEU A 200 0.60 10.84 1.94
C LEU A 200 0.05 10.51 0.54
N ASP A 201 0.78 10.92 -0.51
CA ASP A 201 0.40 10.71 -1.90
C ASP A 201 1.08 9.45 -2.48
N GLU A 202 0.33 8.67 -3.24
CA GLU A 202 0.71 7.37 -3.85
C GLU A 202 1.34 6.38 -2.85
N VAL A 203 0.65 6.13 -1.71
CA VAL A 203 1.16 5.30 -0.60
C VAL A 203 1.51 3.86 -0.96
N ASP A 204 0.90 3.28 -1.99
CA ASP A 204 1.24 1.92 -2.44
C ASP A 204 2.58 1.85 -3.18
N ALA A 205 3.09 2.98 -3.67
CA ALA A 205 4.41 3.05 -4.29
C ALA A 205 5.54 3.29 -3.26
N TYR A 206 5.22 3.32 -1.97
CA TYR A 206 6.23 3.54 -0.92
C TYR A 206 7.07 2.28 -0.71
N PRO A 207 8.36 2.43 -0.38
CA PRO A 207 9.18 1.28 -0.01
C PRO A 207 8.62 0.59 1.24
N ALA A 208 9.00 -0.68 1.44
CA ALA A 208 8.63 -1.43 2.63
C ALA A 208 9.12 -0.73 3.92
N SER A 209 10.32 -0.14 3.86
CA SER A 209 10.98 0.57 4.95
C SER A 209 11.67 1.85 4.45
N ALA A 210 11.63 2.93 5.23
CA ALA A 210 12.38 4.17 4.97
C ALA A 210 13.77 4.05 5.60
N ASP A 211 14.85 4.10 4.80
CA ASP A 211 16.25 3.97 5.27
C ASP A 211 16.45 2.86 6.33
N GLU A 212 15.75 1.73 6.19
CA GLU A 212 15.76 0.59 7.13
C GLU A 212 15.15 0.86 8.53
N GLU A 213 14.58 2.04 8.77
CA GLU A 213 14.05 2.45 10.08
C GLU A 213 12.55 2.13 10.31
N GLY A 214 11.89 1.51 9.32
CA GLY A 214 10.52 1.02 9.43
C GLY A 214 9.56 1.63 8.42
N ASP A 215 8.27 1.32 8.61
CA ASP A 215 7.21 1.72 7.68
C ASP A 215 7.08 3.25 7.53
N PRO A 216 7.22 3.80 6.31
CA PRO A 216 7.16 5.24 6.08
C PRO A 216 5.87 5.92 6.56
N VAL A 217 4.72 5.24 6.41
CA VAL A 217 3.40 5.76 6.82
C VAL A 217 3.36 5.91 8.35
N THR A 218 3.77 4.87 9.07
CA THR A 218 3.87 4.89 10.53
C THR A 218 4.82 5.99 11.04
N LEU A 219 5.97 6.18 10.39
CA LEU A 219 6.93 7.23 10.77
C LEU A 219 6.36 8.64 10.60
N ALA A 220 5.68 8.91 9.48
CA ALA A 220 5.01 10.18 9.22
C ALA A 220 3.87 10.44 10.21
N GLU A 221 3.05 9.43 10.49
CA GLU A 221 1.91 9.55 11.41
C GLU A 221 2.34 9.81 12.84
N ALA A 222 3.45 9.23 13.29
CA ALA A 222 4.01 9.51 14.61
C ALA A 222 4.28 11.01 14.82
N ARG A 223 4.48 11.79 13.76
CA ARG A 223 4.66 13.26 13.83
C ARG A 223 3.39 14.01 14.24
N THR A 224 2.23 13.36 14.16
CA THR A 224 0.92 13.96 14.48
C THR A 224 0.53 13.85 15.94
N THR A 225 1.26 13.04 16.72
CA THR A 225 0.90 12.62 18.09
C THR A 225 0.58 13.80 19.02
N THR A 226 1.36 14.88 18.98
CA THR A 226 1.20 16.05 19.86
C THR A 226 -0.02 16.92 19.51
N PHE A 227 -0.66 16.72 18.35
CA PHE A 227 -1.83 17.48 17.91
C PHE A 227 -3.17 16.81 18.30
N ALA A 228 -3.13 15.61 18.88
CA ALA A 228 -4.29 14.88 19.42
C ALA A 228 -5.47 14.84 18.43
N HIS A 229 -6.64 15.35 18.83
CA HIS A 229 -7.87 15.36 18.02
C HIS A 229 -7.85 16.35 16.86
N ARG A 230 -6.88 17.28 16.82
CA ARG A 230 -6.77 18.32 15.77
C ARG A 230 -5.94 17.87 14.57
N ARG A 231 -5.41 16.64 14.60
CA ARG A 231 -4.62 16.08 13.52
C ARG A 231 -5.48 15.69 12.33
N LYS A 232 -4.90 15.70 11.14
CA LYS A 232 -5.50 15.10 9.94
C LYS A 232 -4.43 14.36 9.15
N VAL A 233 -4.75 13.14 8.76
CA VAL A 233 -3.93 12.31 7.88
C VAL A 233 -4.76 11.98 6.64
N PHE A 234 -4.26 12.37 5.47
CA PHE A 234 -4.86 12.05 4.18
C PHE A 234 -3.95 11.11 3.41
N MET A 235 -4.46 9.94 3.05
CA MET A 235 -3.74 8.94 2.28
C MET A 235 -4.47 8.70 0.98
N VAL A 236 -3.74 8.77 -0.13
CA VAL A 236 -4.30 8.50 -1.45
C VAL A 236 -3.37 7.57 -2.21
N SER A 237 -3.94 6.61 -2.94
CA SER A 237 -3.15 5.80 -3.87
C SER A 237 -4.04 5.06 -4.85
N THR A 238 -3.42 4.72 -5.98
CA THR A 238 -3.88 3.58 -6.77
C THR A 238 -3.47 2.30 -6.04
N PRO A 239 -4.36 1.33 -5.80
CA PRO A 239 -3.98 0.10 -5.11
C PRO A 239 -3.19 -0.84 -6.02
N THR A 240 -2.48 -1.78 -5.41
CA THR A 240 -1.63 -2.76 -6.09
C THR A 240 -2.15 -4.19 -5.92
N ILE A 241 -1.44 -5.04 -5.19
CA ILE A 241 -1.77 -6.45 -4.98
C ILE A 241 -2.57 -6.59 -3.68
N ARG A 242 -3.64 -7.39 -3.71
CA ARG A 242 -4.48 -7.65 -2.53
C ARG A 242 -3.63 -8.20 -1.38
N GLY A 243 -3.81 -7.65 -0.18
CA GLY A 243 -3.06 -8.04 1.03
C GLY A 243 -1.66 -7.44 1.15
N LEU A 244 -1.09 -6.88 0.07
CA LEU A 244 0.15 -6.08 0.10
C LEU A 244 -0.14 -4.57 0.02
N SER A 245 -1.25 -4.21 -0.63
CA SER A 245 -1.66 -2.82 -0.84
C SER A 245 -1.89 -2.08 0.48
N ARG A 246 -1.16 -0.98 0.69
CA ARG A 246 -1.29 -0.16 1.89
C ARG A 246 -2.63 0.57 1.89
N ILE A 247 -3.01 1.17 0.76
CA ILE A 247 -4.27 1.90 0.66
C ILE A 247 -5.49 0.99 0.80
N GLU A 248 -5.40 -0.27 0.33
CA GLU A 248 -6.47 -1.26 0.56
C GLU A 248 -6.65 -1.49 2.06
N ARG A 249 -5.58 -1.75 2.80
CA ARG A 249 -5.64 -1.95 4.26
C ARG A 249 -6.29 -0.77 4.97
N GLU A 250 -5.92 0.45 4.59
CA GLU A 250 -6.48 1.68 5.17
C GLU A 250 -7.95 1.92 4.77
N PHE A 251 -8.33 1.48 3.57
CA PHE A 251 -9.71 1.53 3.12
C PHE A 251 -10.56 0.48 3.87
N GLU A 252 -10.09 -0.76 3.98
CA GLU A 252 -10.79 -1.85 4.67
C GLU A 252 -10.99 -1.58 6.16
N ALA A 253 -10.04 -0.91 6.81
CA ALA A 253 -10.12 -0.52 8.22
C ALA A 253 -11.12 0.63 8.52
N SER A 254 -11.71 1.24 7.48
CA SER A 254 -12.58 2.42 7.58
C SER A 254 -14.08 2.09 7.42
N ASP A 255 -14.93 3.11 7.22
CA ASP A 255 -16.35 2.99 6.88
C ASP A 255 -16.65 2.68 5.39
N GLN A 256 -15.59 2.53 4.59
CA GLN A 256 -15.61 1.96 3.25
C GLN A 256 -16.59 2.63 2.26
N ARG A 257 -16.59 3.96 2.16
CA ARG A 257 -17.58 4.68 1.36
C ARG A 257 -17.47 4.41 -0.14
N ARG A 258 -18.64 4.32 -0.78
CA ARG A 258 -18.81 4.27 -2.24
C ARG A 258 -19.63 5.48 -2.70
N TYR A 259 -19.37 5.96 -3.91
CA TYR A 259 -20.09 7.09 -4.49
C TYR A 259 -21.28 6.59 -5.30
N PHE A 260 -22.50 6.84 -4.81
CA PHE A 260 -23.73 6.43 -5.47
C PHE A 260 -24.21 7.54 -6.38
N VAL A 261 -24.65 7.21 -7.58
CA VAL A 261 -25.21 8.13 -8.58
C VAL A 261 -26.60 7.66 -9.01
N PRO A 262 -27.55 8.56 -9.29
CA PRO A 262 -28.89 8.18 -9.74
C PRO A 262 -28.87 7.67 -11.17
N CYS A 263 -29.68 6.66 -11.47
CA CYS A 263 -30.02 6.32 -12.84
C CYS A 263 -30.85 7.46 -13.48
N PRO A 264 -30.50 7.97 -14.67
CA PRO A 264 -31.30 9.00 -15.35
C PRO A 264 -32.68 8.49 -15.80
N HIS A 265 -32.88 7.17 -15.90
CA HIS A 265 -34.14 6.57 -16.37
C HIS A 265 -35.11 6.22 -15.25
N CYS A 266 -34.63 5.69 -14.12
CA CYS A 266 -35.48 5.21 -13.02
C CYS A 266 -35.17 5.84 -11.65
N GLY A 267 -34.15 6.70 -11.55
CA GLY A 267 -33.78 7.38 -10.30
C GLY A 267 -33.09 6.50 -9.25
N LEU A 268 -32.94 5.19 -9.48
CA LEU A 268 -32.25 4.30 -8.53
C LEU A 268 -30.80 4.74 -8.30
N MET A 269 -30.45 4.97 -7.04
CA MET A 269 -29.09 5.28 -6.60
C MET A 269 -28.23 4.01 -6.59
N GLN A 270 -27.15 4.01 -7.35
CA GLN A 270 -26.23 2.88 -7.49
C GLN A 270 -24.78 3.37 -7.56
N TRP A 271 -23.82 2.55 -7.14
CA TRP A 271 -22.41 2.82 -7.44
C TRP A 271 -22.02 2.04 -8.70
N LEU A 272 -21.27 2.68 -9.59
CA LEU A 272 -20.86 2.12 -10.87
C LEU A 272 -19.89 0.93 -10.68
N GLN A 273 -20.37 -0.26 -10.99
CA GLN A 273 -19.61 -1.51 -11.10
C GLN A 273 -19.19 -1.77 -12.55
N PHE A 274 -17.95 -2.21 -12.78
CA PHE A 274 -17.40 -2.40 -14.12
C PHE A 274 -18.16 -3.43 -14.95
N GLU A 275 -18.67 -4.48 -14.32
CA GLU A 275 -19.44 -5.55 -14.95
C GLU A 275 -20.72 -5.03 -15.62
N ARG A 276 -21.17 -3.83 -15.27
CA ARG A 276 -22.34 -3.18 -15.85
C ARG A 276 -21.99 -2.24 -16.99
N LEU A 277 -20.71 -1.95 -17.23
CA LEU A 277 -20.29 -1.32 -18.47
C LEU A 277 -20.34 -2.39 -19.58
N ARG A 278 -21.24 -2.21 -20.55
CA ARG A 278 -21.49 -3.18 -21.62
C ARG A 278 -21.21 -2.55 -22.98
N TRP A 279 -20.65 -3.33 -23.88
CA TRP A 279 -20.42 -2.96 -25.28
C TRP A 279 -20.61 -4.20 -26.16
N ALA A 280 -20.95 -3.99 -27.43
CA ALA A 280 -21.01 -5.05 -28.42
C ALA A 280 -19.61 -5.66 -28.65
N LYS A 281 -19.56 -6.95 -28.97
CA LYS A 281 -18.29 -7.70 -29.11
C LYS A 281 -17.39 -7.04 -30.15
N GLY A 282 -16.18 -6.64 -29.73
CA GLY A 282 -15.19 -5.97 -30.58
C GLY A 282 -15.51 -4.50 -30.92
N GLN A 283 -16.56 -3.91 -30.34
CA GLN A 283 -17.06 -2.56 -30.65
C GLN A 283 -17.09 -1.69 -29.39
N PRO A 284 -15.92 -1.27 -28.84
CA PRO A 284 -15.85 -0.50 -27.60
C PRO A 284 -16.57 0.86 -27.67
N GLU A 285 -16.77 1.42 -28.87
CA GLU A 285 -17.52 2.66 -29.12
C GLU A 285 -19.01 2.57 -28.76
N THR A 286 -19.54 1.36 -28.61
CA THR A 286 -20.92 1.11 -28.18
C THR A 286 -21.07 1.04 -26.66
N ALA A 287 -20.01 1.37 -25.91
CA ALA A 287 -19.99 1.29 -24.45
C ALA A 287 -21.10 2.13 -23.81
N ALA A 288 -21.98 1.45 -23.06
CA ALA A 288 -23.03 2.05 -22.26
C ALA A 288 -23.12 1.35 -20.90
N TYR A 289 -23.50 2.10 -19.87
CA TYR A 289 -23.63 1.55 -18.52
C TYR A 289 -25.06 1.01 -18.29
N ALA A 290 -25.19 -0.27 -17.97
CA ALA A 290 -26.49 -0.91 -17.73
C ALA A 290 -26.94 -0.72 -16.28
N CYS A 291 -28.04 0.01 -16.08
CA CYS A 291 -28.59 0.33 -14.75
C CYS A 291 -28.89 -0.91 -13.89
N GLU A 292 -28.57 -0.86 -12.59
CA GLU A 292 -28.88 -1.92 -11.61
C GLU A 292 -30.37 -2.26 -11.43
N GLY A 293 -31.26 -1.29 -11.61
CA GLY A 293 -32.69 -1.48 -11.32
C GLY A 293 -33.58 -1.71 -12.54
N CYS A 294 -33.24 -1.08 -13.68
CA CYS A 294 -34.08 -1.13 -14.88
C CYS A 294 -33.38 -1.68 -16.12
N ASP A 295 -32.10 -2.04 -16.00
CA ASP A 295 -31.22 -2.58 -17.05
C ASP A 295 -31.12 -1.73 -18.34
N ARG A 296 -31.73 -0.55 -18.37
CA ARG A 296 -31.65 0.37 -19.51
C ARG A 296 -30.21 0.87 -19.68
N PRO A 297 -29.70 0.96 -20.92
CA PRO A 297 -28.39 1.52 -21.19
C PRO A 297 -28.39 3.02 -20.86
N ILE A 298 -27.43 3.42 -20.04
CA ILE A 298 -27.12 4.80 -19.73
C ILE A 298 -25.99 5.21 -20.66
N ALA A 299 -26.25 6.20 -21.52
CA ALA A 299 -25.24 6.79 -22.36
C ALA A 299 -24.35 7.75 -21.55
N GLU A 300 -23.11 7.88 -21.98
CA GLU A 300 -22.06 8.63 -21.28
C GLU A 300 -22.43 10.10 -21.00
N HIS A 301 -23.19 10.75 -21.88
CA HIS A 301 -23.59 12.15 -21.71
C HIS A 301 -24.39 12.42 -20.42
N HIS A 302 -25.03 11.40 -19.83
CA HIS A 302 -25.71 11.55 -18.54
C HIS A 302 -24.75 11.70 -17.35
N LYS A 303 -23.46 11.37 -17.50
CA LYS A 303 -22.50 11.37 -16.37
C LYS A 303 -22.44 12.69 -15.63
N THR A 304 -22.53 13.84 -16.31
CA THR A 304 -22.48 15.15 -15.65
C THR A 304 -23.58 15.31 -14.60
N GLU A 305 -24.82 14.99 -14.96
CA GLU A 305 -25.97 15.08 -14.04
C GLU A 305 -25.93 13.99 -12.97
N MET A 306 -25.55 12.77 -13.34
CA MET A 306 -25.37 11.64 -12.43
C MET A 306 -24.35 11.96 -11.33
N LEU A 307 -23.18 12.48 -11.72
CA LEU A 307 -22.13 12.88 -10.78
C LEU A 307 -22.57 14.05 -9.91
N ALA A 308 -23.23 15.06 -10.47
CA ALA A 308 -23.69 16.22 -9.70
C ALA A 308 -24.71 15.85 -8.61
N ARG A 309 -25.52 14.81 -8.84
CA ARG A 309 -26.51 14.30 -7.89
C ARG A 309 -26.02 13.09 -7.08
N GLY A 310 -24.74 12.77 -7.17
CA GLY A 310 -24.17 11.63 -6.48
C GLY A 310 -23.87 11.92 -5.01
N GLU A 311 -23.89 10.87 -4.18
CA GLU A 311 -23.62 10.96 -2.75
C GLU A 311 -22.74 9.80 -2.26
N TRP A 312 -21.90 10.08 -1.25
CA TRP A 312 -21.10 9.06 -0.61
C TRP A 312 -21.92 8.31 0.45
N ARG A 313 -21.92 6.98 0.40
CA ARG A 313 -22.56 6.13 1.41
C ARG A 313 -21.54 5.18 2.02
N ALA A 314 -21.55 5.07 3.35
CA ALA A 314 -20.73 4.11 4.09
C ALA A 314 -21.23 2.69 3.82
N MET A 315 -20.29 1.78 3.55
CA MET A 315 -20.58 0.37 3.24
C MET A 315 -20.20 -0.56 4.39
N ALA A 316 -19.42 -0.06 5.35
CA ALA A 316 -19.00 -0.77 6.53
C ALA A 316 -19.06 0.12 7.77
N ARG A 317 -18.98 -0.49 8.95
CA ARG A 317 -18.79 0.23 10.20
C ARG A 317 -17.30 0.22 10.55
N SER A 318 -16.69 1.41 10.62
CA SER A 318 -15.31 1.55 11.07
C SER A 318 -15.16 1.18 12.55
N ALA A 319 -14.05 0.52 12.89
CA ALA A 319 -13.67 0.30 14.28
C ALA A 319 -13.21 1.59 14.98
N ASP A 320 -12.54 2.48 14.23
CA ASP A 320 -12.23 3.85 14.66
C ASP A 320 -13.25 4.82 14.05
N PRO A 321 -14.13 5.47 14.85
CA PRO A 321 -15.13 6.40 14.32
C PRO A 321 -14.52 7.65 13.65
N HIS A 322 -13.22 7.90 13.81
CA HIS A 322 -12.51 9.00 13.15
C HIS A 322 -11.77 8.58 11.87
N ALA A 323 -11.83 7.30 11.50
CA ALA A 323 -11.29 6.78 10.25
C ALA A 323 -12.41 6.65 9.20
N ILE A 324 -12.27 7.38 8.10
CA ILE A 324 -13.19 7.32 6.96
C ILE A 324 -12.41 6.94 5.70
N GLY A 325 -13.02 6.16 4.83
CA GLY A 325 -12.38 5.72 3.60
C GLY A 325 -13.28 5.87 2.41
N PHE A 326 -12.68 6.22 1.28
CA PHE A 326 -13.35 6.48 0.01
C PHE A 326 -12.78 5.56 -1.05
N HIS A 327 -13.64 5.12 -1.97
CA HIS A 327 -13.24 4.41 -3.16
C HIS A 327 -13.89 4.96 -4.42
N LEU A 328 -13.11 5.14 -5.48
CA LEU A 328 -13.63 5.63 -6.77
C LEU A 328 -12.89 5.02 -7.96
N SER A 329 -13.66 4.48 -8.91
CA SER A 329 -13.14 3.96 -10.17
C SER A 329 -13.10 5.03 -11.28
N ALA A 330 -12.43 4.75 -12.39
CA ALA A 330 -12.38 5.60 -13.56
C ALA A 330 -13.74 5.72 -14.26
N LEU A 331 -14.73 4.87 -13.93
CA LEU A 331 -16.10 4.98 -14.46
C LEU A 331 -16.76 6.33 -14.12
N TYR A 332 -16.31 6.97 -13.04
CA TYR A 332 -16.76 8.29 -12.60
C TYR A 332 -16.00 9.45 -13.23
N SER A 333 -15.05 9.17 -14.13
CA SER A 333 -14.31 10.21 -14.84
C SER A 333 -15.29 11.15 -15.55
N PRO A 334 -15.23 12.46 -15.26
CA PRO A 334 -16.09 13.44 -15.89
C PRO A 334 -15.96 13.46 -17.43
N LEU A 335 -17.00 13.93 -18.12
CA LEU A 335 -16.99 14.07 -19.59
C LEU A 335 -15.79 14.87 -20.07
N GLY A 336 -15.11 14.43 -21.13
CA GLY A 336 -13.89 15.07 -21.67
C GLY A 336 -12.60 14.62 -20.99
N TRP A 337 -12.67 13.77 -19.96
CA TRP A 337 -11.54 13.01 -19.45
C TRP A 337 -11.61 11.58 -20.02
N LYS A 338 -11.21 10.57 -19.25
CA LYS A 338 -11.26 9.18 -19.70
C LYS A 338 -12.70 8.73 -19.95
N SER A 339 -13.03 8.40 -21.20
CA SER A 339 -14.39 8.03 -21.59
C SER A 339 -14.71 6.56 -21.24
N TRP A 340 -15.99 6.20 -21.23
CA TRP A 340 -16.37 4.79 -21.08
C TRP A 340 -15.90 3.95 -22.28
N THR A 341 -15.87 4.55 -23.46
CA THR A 341 -15.28 3.96 -24.67
C THR A 341 -13.78 3.68 -24.47
N ASP A 342 -13.01 4.63 -23.91
CA ASP A 342 -11.58 4.42 -23.66
C ASP A 342 -11.34 3.34 -22.61
N ILE A 343 -12.16 3.30 -21.56
CA ILE A 343 -12.12 2.22 -20.57
C ILE A 343 -12.39 0.87 -21.24
N ALA A 344 -13.40 0.78 -22.11
CA ALA A 344 -13.68 -0.44 -22.86
C ALA A 344 -12.52 -0.85 -23.78
N ARG A 345 -11.89 0.12 -24.47
CA ARG A 345 -10.69 -0.13 -25.30
C ARG A 345 -9.52 -0.66 -24.49
N ASP A 346 -9.19 -0.02 -23.37
CA ASP A 346 -8.09 -0.45 -22.51
C ASP A 346 -8.34 -1.85 -21.95
N CYS A 347 -9.59 -2.15 -21.57
CA CYS A 347 -9.96 -3.47 -21.10
C CYS A 347 -9.87 -4.53 -22.21
N LEU A 348 -10.27 -4.21 -23.46
CA LEU A 348 -10.10 -5.11 -24.60
C LEU A 348 -8.61 -5.32 -24.94
N ALA A 349 -7.80 -4.27 -24.90
CA ALA A 349 -6.36 -4.34 -25.16
C ALA A 349 -5.61 -5.15 -24.09
N ALA A 350 -6.09 -5.11 -22.85
CA ALA A 350 -5.53 -5.91 -21.77
C ALA A 350 -5.89 -7.40 -21.86
N GLN A 351 -6.93 -7.78 -22.61
CA GLN A 351 -7.31 -9.19 -22.75
C GLN A 351 -6.17 -10.00 -23.37
N GLY A 352 -5.80 -11.10 -22.71
CA GLY A 352 -4.70 -11.98 -23.13
C GLY A 352 -3.35 -11.71 -22.46
N SER A 353 -3.22 -10.67 -21.62
CA SER A 353 -2.05 -10.47 -20.76
C SER A 353 -2.47 -10.26 -19.31
N GLU A 354 -2.06 -11.15 -18.43
CA GLU A 354 -2.36 -11.04 -17.00
C GLU A 354 -1.75 -9.77 -16.39
N GLU A 355 -0.56 -9.36 -16.84
CA GLU A 355 0.07 -8.11 -16.42
C GLU A 355 -0.73 -6.89 -16.86
N MET A 356 -1.22 -6.85 -18.10
CA MET A 356 -2.05 -5.75 -18.57
C MET A 356 -3.42 -5.74 -17.90
N LEU A 357 -4.01 -6.91 -17.62
CA LEU A 357 -5.25 -7.01 -16.83
C LEU A 357 -5.06 -6.50 -15.40
N ARG A 358 -3.93 -6.83 -14.77
CA ARG A 358 -3.53 -6.30 -13.47
C ARG A 358 -3.43 -4.78 -13.51
N ALA A 359 -2.66 -4.25 -14.46
CA ALA A 359 -2.50 -2.81 -14.63
C ALA A 359 -3.84 -2.12 -14.89
N ALA A 360 -4.69 -2.68 -15.76
CA ALA A 360 -6.02 -2.15 -16.04
C ALA A 360 -6.92 -2.19 -14.80
N ARG A 361 -6.95 -3.28 -14.04
CA ARG A 361 -7.76 -3.37 -12.82
C ARG A 361 -7.32 -2.35 -11.77
N ASN A 362 -6.04 -2.29 -11.49
CA ASN A 362 -5.48 -1.35 -10.52
C ASN A 362 -5.75 0.11 -10.94
N THR A 363 -5.40 0.47 -12.17
CA THR A 363 -5.43 1.86 -12.62
C THR A 363 -6.80 2.34 -13.11
N LEU A 364 -7.67 1.47 -13.64
CA LEU A 364 -9.00 1.85 -14.11
C LEU A 364 -10.07 1.64 -13.04
N LEU A 365 -10.02 0.54 -12.31
CA LEU A 365 -11.06 0.25 -11.31
C LEU A 365 -10.72 0.83 -9.95
N GLY A 366 -9.43 1.10 -9.70
CA GLY A 366 -8.99 1.46 -8.36
C GLY A 366 -9.13 0.28 -7.40
N GLU A 367 -9.08 -0.96 -7.92
CA GLU A 367 -9.23 -2.20 -7.16
C GLU A 367 -7.90 -2.93 -7.07
N THR A 368 -7.68 -3.66 -5.98
CA THR A 368 -6.53 -4.55 -5.89
C THR A 368 -6.62 -5.69 -6.88
N TRP A 369 -5.46 -6.09 -7.40
CA TRP A 369 -5.33 -7.32 -8.16
C TRP A 369 -5.20 -8.48 -7.20
N VAL A 370 -6.05 -9.46 -7.38
CA VAL A 370 -5.86 -10.77 -6.77
C VAL A 370 -5.09 -11.58 -7.79
N GLU A 371 -3.87 -11.99 -7.43
CA GLU A 371 -3.12 -12.92 -8.27
C GLU A 371 -3.98 -14.16 -8.49
N SER A 372 -4.14 -14.57 -9.76
CA SER A 372 -5.02 -15.68 -10.10
C SER A 372 -4.47 -16.95 -9.44
N GLY A 373 -5.15 -17.42 -8.40
CA GLY A 373 -4.86 -18.69 -7.73
C GLY A 373 -5.45 -19.89 -8.47
N GLU A 374 -5.51 -19.88 -9.81
CA GLU A 374 -5.80 -21.14 -10.51
C GLU A 374 -4.65 -22.09 -10.23
N ALA A 375 -4.98 -23.25 -9.67
CA ALA A 375 -4.06 -24.36 -9.53
C ALA A 375 -3.32 -24.59 -10.86
N PRO A 376 -1.97 -24.52 -10.89
CA PRO A 376 -1.21 -24.89 -12.07
C PRO A 376 -1.59 -26.31 -12.51
N GLU A 377 -1.58 -26.57 -13.83
CA GLU A 377 -1.80 -27.92 -14.33
C GLU A 377 -0.69 -28.86 -13.84
N TRP A 378 -1.04 -29.89 -13.08
CA TRP A 378 -0.07 -30.81 -12.48
C TRP A 378 0.82 -31.51 -13.52
N GLN A 379 0.33 -31.69 -14.75
CA GLN A 379 1.11 -32.26 -15.86
C GLN A 379 2.31 -31.38 -16.22
N ARG A 380 2.12 -30.05 -16.26
CA ARG A 380 3.23 -29.12 -16.51
C ARG A 380 4.28 -29.16 -15.40
N LEU A 381 3.84 -29.38 -14.16
CA LEU A 381 4.76 -29.58 -13.03
C LEU A 381 5.50 -30.91 -13.13
N ALA A 382 4.83 -31.96 -13.61
CA ALA A 382 5.42 -33.29 -13.81
C ALA A 382 6.56 -33.27 -14.84
N ASP A 383 6.39 -32.53 -15.93
CA ASP A 383 7.39 -32.35 -16.99
C ASP A 383 8.60 -31.54 -16.52
N ARG A 384 8.41 -30.71 -15.47
CA ARG A 384 9.43 -29.85 -14.90
C ARG A 384 10.22 -30.51 -13.76
N ARG A 385 9.93 -31.75 -13.39
CA ARG A 385 10.65 -32.42 -12.31
C ARG A 385 12.14 -32.56 -12.62
N GLU A 386 12.95 -32.43 -11.58
CA GLU A 386 14.41 -32.40 -11.66
C GLU A 386 15.03 -33.59 -10.94
N ALA A 387 16.21 -34.02 -11.37
CA ALA A 387 16.88 -35.18 -10.78
C ALA A 387 17.77 -34.79 -9.59
N TRP A 388 17.38 -35.18 -8.38
CA TRP A 388 18.27 -35.27 -7.21
C TRP A 388 17.85 -36.43 -6.32
N THR A 389 18.80 -36.92 -5.50
CA THR A 389 18.58 -38.04 -4.59
C THR A 389 17.70 -37.58 -3.41
N PRO A 390 16.65 -38.35 -3.04
CA PRO A 390 15.87 -38.07 -1.84
C PRO A 390 16.77 -37.94 -0.61
N GLY A 391 16.53 -36.90 0.18
CA GLY A 391 17.29 -36.61 1.39
C GLY A 391 18.68 -36.02 1.20
N ILE A 392 19.04 -35.62 -0.01
CA ILE A 392 20.22 -34.79 -0.27
C ILE A 392 19.77 -33.35 -0.51
N VAL A 393 20.33 -32.40 0.24
CA VAL A 393 20.02 -30.97 0.12
C VAL A 393 20.76 -30.39 -1.09
N PRO A 394 20.06 -29.78 -2.08
CA PRO A 394 20.68 -29.18 -3.27
C PRO A 394 21.63 -28.04 -2.92
N ALA A 395 22.57 -27.74 -3.84
CA ALA A 395 23.69 -26.82 -3.59
C ALA A 395 23.29 -25.39 -3.19
N ALA A 396 22.11 -24.91 -3.60
CA ALA A 396 21.60 -23.59 -3.25
C ALA A 396 20.72 -23.58 -1.98
N GLY A 397 20.52 -24.75 -1.34
CA GLY A 397 19.74 -24.89 -0.12
C GLY A 397 20.52 -24.46 1.12
N LEU A 398 20.12 -23.36 1.73
CA LEU A 398 20.84 -22.70 2.83
C LEU A 398 20.31 -23.04 4.22
N PHE A 399 19.03 -23.39 4.34
CA PHE A 399 18.43 -23.87 5.59
C PHE A 399 17.23 -24.78 5.30
N LEU A 400 16.85 -25.60 6.29
CA LEU A 400 15.74 -26.56 6.18
C LEU A 400 14.57 -26.18 7.07
N THR A 401 13.35 -26.26 6.52
CA THR A 401 12.12 -26.30 7.33
C THR A 401 11.28 -27.49 6.93
N ALA A 402 10.36 -27.89 7.80
CA ALA A 402 9.43 -28.96 7.52
C ALA A 402 7.98 -28.54 7.80
N GLY A 403 7.04 -29.09 7.05
CA GLY A 403 5.61 -29.00 7.32
C GLY A 403 5.08 -30.39 7.61
N ALA A 404 4.31 -30.52 8.70
CA ALA A 404 3.70 -31.77 9.10
C ALA A 404 2.18 -31.62 9.19
N ASP A 405 1.48 -32.55 8.55
CA ASP A 405 0.03 -32.67 8.61
C ASP A 405 -0.37 -33.96 9.34
N VAL A 406 -1.20 -33.81 10.37
CA VAL A 406 -1.56 -34.92 11.28
C VAL A 406 -2.93 -35.45 10.87
N GLN A 407 -2.95 -36.71 10.44
CA GLN A 407 -4.16 -37.40 10.01
C GLN A 407 -4.53 -38.51 11.00
N LYS A 408 -5.71 -39.11 10.82
CA LYS A 408 -6.22 -40.16 11.72
C LYS A 408 -5.28 -41.36 11.87
N ASP A 409 -4.58 -41.75 10.81
CA ASP A 409 -3.84 -43.00 10.71
C ASP A 409 -2.34 -42.82 10.40
N ARG A 410 -1.89 -41.57 10.20
CA ARG A 410 -0.51 -41.23 9.80
C ARG A 410 -0.18 -39.76 10.10
N ILE A 411 1.11 -39.45 10.05
CA ILE A 411 1.62 -38.07 9.99
C ILE A 411 2.39 -37.93 8.67
N GLU A 412 1.96 -37.02 7.80
CA GLU A 412 2.67 -36.71 6.55
C GLU A 412 3.60 -35.52 6.76
N ILE A 413 4.83 -35.59 6.28
CA ILE A 413 5.85 -34.56 6.45
C ILE A 413 6.56 -34.29 5.14
N ASP A 414 6.63 -33.02 4.75
CA ASP A 414 7.53 -32.58 3.67
C ASP A 414 8.68 -31.75 4.25
N VAL A 415 9.90 -32.10 3.89
CA VAL A 415 11.12 -31.35 4.23
C VAL A 415 11.54 -30.49 3.05
N TRP A 416 11.64 -29.18 3.28
CA TRP A 416 11.97 -28.19 2.27
C TRP A 416 13.29 -27.50 2.58
N ALA A 417 14.16 -27.41 1.58
CA ALA A 417 15.33 -26.55 1.59
C ALA A 417 15.00 -25.18 1.00
N TRP A 418 15.62 -24.15 1.54
CA TRP A 418 15.39 -22.75 1.15
C TRP A 418 16.71 -22.04 0.85
N GLY A 419 16.76 -21.37 -0.29
CA GLY A 419 17.88 -20.59 -0.77
C GLY A 419 17.60 -19.09 -0.72
N ARG A 420 18.53 -18.33 -1.32
CA ARG A 420 18.40 -16.87 -1.45
C ARG A 420 17.13 -16.52 -2.24
N GLY A 421 16.47 -15.44 -1.84
CA GLY A 421 15.22 -15.02 -2.48
C GLY A 421 14.05 -15.99 -2.26
N LEU A 422 14.15 -16.90 -1.29
CA LEU A 422 13.14 -17.93 -0.98
C LEU A 422 12.91 -18.94 -2.12
N GLU A 423 13.90 -19.12 -2.99
CA GLU A 423 14.01 -20.31 -3.86
C GLU A 423 13.97 -21.58 -2.99
N SER A 424 13.31 -22.65 -3.44
CA SER A 424 13.06 -23.81 -2.57
C SER A 424 13.00 -25.16 -3.26
N TRP A 425 13.46 -26.20 -2.58
CA TRP A 425 13.53 -27.58 -3.08
C TRP A 425 12.87 -28.55 -2.10
N LEU A 426 12.03 -29.44 -2.61
CA LEU A 426 11.52 -30.56 -1.81
C LEU A 426 12.64 -31.60 -1.64
N VAL A 427 13.11 -31.76 -0.41
CA VAL A 427 14.25 -32.62 -0.08
C VAL A 427 13.80 -34.06 0.19
N ASP A 428 12.72 -34.22 0.93
CA ASP A 428 12.16 -35.55 1.27
C ASP A 428 10.67 -35.44 1.59
N HIS A 429 9.95 -36.53 1.35
CA HIS A 429 8.55 -36.72 1.72
C HIS A 429 8.47 -37.97 2.61
N VAL A 430 8.06 -37.79 3.86
CA VAL A 430 8.05 -38.84 4.88
C VAL A 430 6.62 -39.06 5.36
N VAL A 431 6.17 -40.32 5.34
CA VAL A 431 4.90 -40.73 5.91
C VAL A 431 5.18 -41.62 7.11
N ILE A 432 4.85 -41.13 8.30
CA ILE A 432 4.99 -41.88 9.55
C ILE A 432 3.66 -42.61 9.79
N PRO A 433 3.65 -43.96 9.87
CA PRO A 433 2.45 -44.70 10.21
C PRO A 433 2.05 -44.45 11.67
N GLY A 434 0.74 -44.38 11.93
CA GLY A 434 0.18 -44.08 13.24
C GLY A 434 -0.31 -42.63 13.34
N GLY A 435 -1.51 -42.47 13.92
CA GLY A 435 -2.14 -41.16 14.14
C GLY A 435 -1.84 -40.56 15.53
N PRO A 436 -2.61 -39.55 15.96
CA PRO A 436 -2.42 -38.86 17.24
C PRO A 436 -2.40 -39.77 18.47
N ASP A 437 -3.11 -40.89 18.43
CA ASP A 437 -3.23 -41.85 19.52
C ASP A 437 -2.06 -42.84 19.60
N ASP A 438 -1.15 -42.84 18.63
CA ASP A 438 0.01 -43.73 18.59
C ASP A 438 1.27 -43.04 19.11
N PRO A 439 1.79 -43.40 20.31
CA PRO A 439 3.02 -42.84 20.84
C PRO A 439 4.24 -43.05 19.92
N ALA A 440 4.29 -44.16 19.18
CA ALA A 440 5.42 -44.48 18.31
C ALA A 440 5.50 -43.50 17.13
N ALA A 441 4.37 -43.00 16.64
CA ALA A 441 4.33 -41.98 15.59
C ALA A 441 4.97 -40.66 16.07
N TRP A 442 4.67 -40.24 17.30
CA TRP A 442 5.26 -39.04 17.90
C TRP A 442 6.76 -39.19 18.20
N ASP A 443 7.20 -40.38 18.59
CA ASP A 443 8.62 -40.68 18.81
C ASP A 443 9.40 -40.67 17.48
N ALA A 444 8.82 -41.23 16.42
CA ALA A 444 9.38 -41.17 15.06
C ALA A 444 9.46 -39.72 14.53
N LEU A 445 8.43 -38.90 14.77
CA LEU A 445 8.45 -37.48 14.41
C LEU A 445 9.53 -36.71 15.19
N THR A 446 9.73 -37.05 16.46
CA THR A 446 10.81 -36.48 17.29
C THR A 446 12.19 -36.88 16.75
N ALA A 447 12.35 -38.14 16.34
CA ALA A 447 13.60 -38.62 15.73
C ALA A 447 13.90 -37.90 14.40
N LEU A 448 12.87 -37.57 13.61
CA LEU A 448 13.02 -36.82 12.36
C LEU A 448 13.58 -35.40 12.59
N LEU A 449 13.19 -34.72 13.68
CA LEU A 449 13.73 -33.40 14.02
C LEU A 449 15.24 -33.42 14.31
N GLY A 450 15.75 -34.53 14.84
CA GLY A 450 17.17 -34.76 15.10
C GLY A 450 17.94 -35.35 13.92
N ARG A 451 17.27 -35.71 12.82
CA ARG A 451 17.90 -36.30 11.63
C ARG A 451 18.78 -35.26 10.92
N SER A 452 19.99 -35.67 10.58
CA SER A 452 20.90 -34.90 9.74
C SER A 452 20.69 -35.22 8.26
N TRP A 453 20.63 -34.19 7.44
CA TRP A 453 20.47 -34.23 5.99
C TRP A 453 21.79 -33.81 5.35
N GLN A 454 22.27 -34.60 4.39
CA GLN A 454 23.54 -34.31 3.72
C GLN A 454 23.32 -33.29 2.61
N HIS A 455 24.11 -32.23 2.60
CA HIS A 455 24.17 -31.25 1.53
C HIS A 455 25.09 -31.74 0.41
N THR A 456 24.87 -31.29 -0.84
CA THR A 456 25.67 -31.73 -2.01
C THR A 456 27.17 -31.46 -1.88
N ASN A 457 27.57 -30.47 -1.07
CA ASN A 457 28.98 -30.19 -0.75
C ASN A 457 29.56 -31.05 0.38
N GLY A 458 28.79 -31.99 0.93
CA GLY A 458 29.19 -32.88 2.02
C GLY A 458 28.91 -32.38 3.44
N ALA A 459 28.41 -31.16 3.62
CA ALA A 459 27.98 -30.66 4.93
C ALA A 459 26.71 -31.37 5.42
N PHE A 460 26.42 -31.30 6.72
CA PHE A 460 25.18 -31.83 7.30
C PHE A 460 24.32 -30.71 7.87
N MET A 461 23.02 -30.80 7.63
CA MET A 461 22.01 -29.84 8.05
C MET A 461 20.91 -30.53 8.85
N THR A 462 20.29 -29.82 9.79
CA THR A 462 19.10 -30.31 10.50
C THR A 462 17.91 -29.42 10.17
N VAL A 463 16.69 -29.91 10.46
CA VAL A 463 15.47 -29.11 10.32
C VAL A 463 15.52 -27.96 11.33
N ALA A 464 15.64 -26.73 10.83
CA ALA A 464 15.72 -25.54 11.68
C ALA A 464 14.38 -25.26 12.37
N ARG A 465 13.28 -25.50 11.66
CA ARG A 465 11.93 -25.36 12.20
C ARG A 465 10.91 -26.25 11.51
N LEU A 466 10.04 -26.89 12.29
CA LEU A 466 8.91 -27.69 11.80
C LEU A 466 7.58 -27.01 12.16
N GLY A 467 6.76 -26.73 11.15
CA GLY A 467 5.38 -26.29 11.32
C GLY A 467 4.45 -27.50 11.34
N ILE A 468 3.62 -27.65 12.37
CA ILE A 468 2.70 -28.79 12.51
C ILE A 468 1.26 -28.30 12.65
N ASP A 469 0.33 -28.86 11.89
CA ASP A 469 -1.08 -28.48 11.98
C ASP A 469 -1.70 -28.91 13.31
N THR A 470 -2.68 -28.13 13.77
CA THR A 470 -3.48 -28.40 14.97
C THR A 470 -4.95 -28.63 14.66
N GLY A 471 -5.32 -28.77 13.39
CA GLY A 471 -6.70 -28.89 12.91
C GLY A 471 -7.39 -30.19 13.29
N TYR A 472 -6.66 -31.32 13.29
CA TYR A 472 -7.23 -32.64 13.64
C TYR A 472 -7.25 -32.90 15.16
N GLU A 473 -6.09 -33.01 15.81
CA GLU A 473 -5.97 -33.31 17.25
C GLU A 473 -5.03 -32.33 17.97
N ALA A 474 -5.52 -31.10 18.20
CA ALA A 474 -4.76 -30.02 18.81
C ALA A 474 -4.11 -30.40 20.16
N ALA A 475 -4.83 -31.16 21.00
CA ALA A 475 -4.35 -31.55 22.33
C ALA A 475 -3.08 -32.42 22.27
N ALA A 476 -3.05 -33.39 21.34
CA ALA A 476 -1.90 -34.27 21.13
C ALA A 476 -0.69 -33.49 20.61
N VAL A 477 -0.91 -32.62 19.61
CA VAL A 477 0.13 -31.74 19.05
C VAL A 477 0.73 -30.83 20.13
N TYR A 478 -0.10 -30.23 20.99
CA TYR A 478 0.37 -29.39 22.09
C TYR A 478 1.09 -30.20 23.18
N ALA A 479 0.65 -31.41 23.48
CA ALA A 479 1.35 -32.29 24.42
C ALA A 479 2.74 -32.66 23.90
N TRP A 480 2.84 -33.10 22.64
CA TRP A 480 4.12 -33.43 22.00
C TRP A 480 5.06 -32.22 21.90
N SER A 481 4.55 -31.08 21.42
CA SER A 481 5.36 -29.86 21.23
C SER A 481 5.94 -29.32 22.55
N ARG A 482 5.25 -29.54 23.68
CA ARG A 482 5.78 -29.20 25.01
C ARG A 482 6.96 -30.08 25.43
N ARG A 483 6.97 -31.35 25.04
CA ARG A 483 8.07 -32.28 25.36
C ARG A 483 9.32 -31.97 24.54
N VAL A 484 9.13 -31.65 23.26
CA VAL A 484 10.23 -31.38 22.32
C VAL A 484 10.79 -29.96 22.48
N GLY A 485 9.93 -28.99 22.74
CA GLY A 485 10.29 -27.58 22.86
C GLY A 485 9.85 -26.73 21.66
N PHE A 486 9.49 -25.47 21.93
CA PHE A 486 8.91 -24.55 20.94
C PHE A 486 9.93 -23.75 20.12
N ASP A 487 11.22 -24.04 20.28
CA ASP A 487 12.27 -23.38 19.53
C ASP A 487 12.39 -24.00 18.13
N GLN A 488 12.33 -25.34 18.05
CA GLN A 488 12.39 -26.10 16.79
C GLN A 488 10.99 -26.45 16.22
N VAL A 489 9.94 -26.45 17.05
CA VAL A 489 8.57 -26.82 16.61
C VAL A 489 7.62 -25.62 16.73
N ALA A 490 6.75 -25.46 15.73
CA ALA A 490 5.71 -24.47 15.70
C ALA A 490 4.33 -25.10 15.43
N PRO A 491 3.47 -25.26 16.47
CA PRO A 491 2.07 -25.59 16.25
C PRO A 491 1.34 -24.47 15.52
N LEU A 492 0.70 -24.82 14.41
CA LEU A 492 0.05 -23.90 13.50
C LEU A 492 -1.46 -24.10 13.55
N LYS A 493 -2.20 -23.00 13.51
CA LYS A 493 -3.64 -23.00 13.26
C LYS A 493 -3.89 -22.26 11.96
N GLY A 494 -4.32 -23.00 10.94
CA GLY A 494 -4.81 -22.42 9.70
C GLY A 494 -6.04 -21.55 9.95
N LEU A 495 -6.09 -20.39 9.29
CA LEU A 495 -7.20 -19.46 9.36
C LEU A 495 -7.62 -19.09 7.96
N GLU A 496 -8.92 -19.19 7.72
CA GLU A 496 -9.54 -18.87 6.45
C GLU A 496 -9.67 -17.35 6.23
N GLY A 497 -9.70 -16.96 4.95
CA GLY A 497 -9.90 -15.58 4.52
C GLY A 497 -8.63 -14.77 4.31
N PHE A 498 -8.76 -13.67 3.55
CA PHE A 498 -7.65 -12.79 3.15
C PHE A 498 -7.47 -11.57 4.07
N ASN A 499 -8.34 -11.36 5.06
CA ASN A 499 -8.47 -10.11 5.82
C ASN A 499 -7.47 -9.99 6.99
N ARG A 500 -6.24 -10.50 6.85
CA ARG A 500 -5.25 -10.55 7.94
C ARG A 500 -4.10 -9.59 7.68
N SER A 501 -3.70 -8.84 8.71
CA SER A 501 -2.63 -7.84 8.66
C SER A 501 -1.22 -8.45 8.57
N THR A 502 -1.04 -9.72 8.95
CA THR A 502 0.23 -10.46 8.80
C THR A 502 -0.01 -11.90 8.34
N PRO A 503 0.87 -12.49 7.48
CA PRO A 503 0.75 -13.89 7.03
C PRO A 503 0.81 -14.91 8.16
N VAL A 504 1.59 -14.63 9.21
CA VAL A 504 1.59 -15.39 10.46
C VAL A 504 1.47 -14.42 11.63
N SER A 505 0.62 -14.72 12.60
CA SER A 505 0.45 -13.95 13.84
C SER A 505 0.66 -14.85 15.08
N GLY A 506 1.25 -14.33 16.15
CA GLY A 506 1.53 -15.08 17.38
C GLY A 506 3.00 -15.01 17.82
N PRO A 507 3.44 -15.84 18.77
CA PRO A 507 2.70 -16.96 19.37
C PRO A 507 1.64 -16.51 20.39
N THR A 508 0.46 -17.11 20.35
CA THR A 508 -0.55 -17.00 21.42
C THR A 508 -0.36 -18.14 22.41
N PHE A 509 -0.41 -17.86 23.71
CA PHE A 509 -0.38 -18.89 24.75
C PHE A 509 -1.78 -19.46 24.95
N VAL A 510 -1.95 -20.75 24.68
CA VAL A 510 -3.27 -21.42 24.65
C VAL A 510 -3.75 -21.83 26.05
N ASP A 511 -2.84 -22.05 27.00
CA ASP A 511 -3.20 -22.50 28.35
C ASP A 511 -3.65 -21.35 29.25
N ALA A 512 -4.76 -21.53 29.97
CA ALA A 512 -5.25 -20.62 31.01
C ALA A 512 -5.38 -21.37 32.34
N THR A 513 -5.08 -20.70 33.46
CA THR A 513 -5.40 -21.22 34.79
C THR A 513 -6.92 -21.23 35.01
N VAL A 514 -7.41 -21.94 36.04
CA VAL A 514 -8.85 -21.98 36.43
C VAL A 514 -9.42 -20.56 36.68
N GLY A 515 -8.58 -19.55 36.93
CA GLY A 515 -8.94 -18.14 37.02
C GLY A 515 -8.73 -17.31 35.75
N GLY A 516 -8.63 -17.92 34.57
CA GLY A 516 -8.54 -17.25 33.26
C GLY A 516 -7.20 -16.56 32.94
N ARG A 517 -6.18 -16.68 33.81
CA ARG A 517 -4.84 -16.11 33.53
C ARG A 517 -4.06 -17.04 32.61
N ARG A 518 -3.60 -16.51 31.46
CA ARG A 518 -2.77 -17.25 30.49
C ARG A 518 -1.43 -17.66 31.12
N LEU A 519 -1.05 -18.94 30.99
CA LEU A 519 0.22 -19.44 31.50
C LEU A 519 1.39 -18.90 30.66
N ARG A 520 2.34 -18.22 31.30
CA ARG A 520 3.57 -17.69 30.66
C ARG A 520 4.46 -18.77 30.01
N ARG A 521 4.27 -20.05 30.37
CA ARG A 521 4.93 -21.24 29.78
C ARG A 521 3.97 -22.14 29.02
N GLY A 522 2.77 -21.64 28.67
CA GLY A 522 1.75 -22.43 27.99
C GLY A 522 2.12 -22.79 26.54
N ALA A 523 1.35 -23.69 25.94
CA ALA A 523 1.53 -24.06 24.53
C ALA A 523 1.48 -22.83 23.61
N ARG A 524 2.49 -22.68 22.75
CA ARG A 524 2.61 -21.59 21.77
C ARG A 524 1.88 -21.99 20.48
N LEU A 525 0.92 -21.16 20.07
CA LEU A 525 0.16 -21.35 18.83
C LEU A 525 0.39 -20.18 17.87
N TRP A 526 0.76 -20.50 16.64
CA TRP A 526 0.86 -19.52 15.55
C TRP A 526 -0.38 -19.60 14.66
N SER A 527 -0.98 -18.45 14.41
CA SER A 527 -2.10 -18.26 13.50
C SER A 527 -1.54 -18.05 12.09
N VAL A 528 -1.90 -18.90 11.13
CA VAL A 528 -1.38 -18.86 9.76
C VAL A 528 -2.49 -18.49 8.78
N ALA A 529 -2.28 -17.43 7.99
CA ALA A 529 -3.12 -17.07 6.86
C ALA A 529 -2.80 -18.02 5.69
N THR A 530 -3.42 -19.20 5.68
CA THR A 530 -3.14 -20.26 4.70
C THR A 530 -3.43 -19.78 3.28
N ALA A 531 -4.45 -18.95 3.09
CA ALA A 531 -4.79 -18.37 1.80
C ALA A 531 -3.64 -17.55 1.17
N THR A 532 -2.87 -16.81 1.98
CA THR A 532 -1.71 -16.05 1.52
C THR A 532 -0.61 -16.97 1.01
N PHE A 533 -0.26 -18.01 1.77
CA PHE A 533 0.79 -18.96 1.40
C PHE A 533 0.39 -19.89 0.25
N LYS A 534 -0.90 -20.22 0.11
CA LYS A 534 -1.44 -20.95 -1.06
C LYS A 534 -1.30 -20.11 -2.32
N THR A 535 -1.70 -18.84 -2.27
CA THR A 535 -1.55 -17.89 -3.39
C THR A 535 -0.08 -17.72 -3.77
N GLU A 536 0.80 -17.51 -2.78
CA GLU A 536 2.25 -17.38 -2.99
C GLU A 536 2.84 -18.65 -3.63
N THR A 537 2.49 -19.83 -3.11
CA THR A 537 2.96 -21.11 -3.64
C THR A 537 2.55 -21.28 -5.10
N TYR A 538 1.31 -20.97 -5.46
CA TYR A 538 0.83 -21.12 -6.84
C TYR A 538 1.48 -20.11 -7.78
N ARG A 539 1.72 -18.88 -7.32
CA ARG A 539 2.53 -17.91 -8.07
C ARG A 539 3.92 -18.47 -8.36
N TYR A 540 4.59 -19.02 -7.36
CA TYR A 540 5.94 -19.53 -7.50
C TYR A 540 6.04 -20.80 -8.35
N LEU A 541 5.02 -21.68 -8.31
CA LEU A 541 4.92 -22.83 -9.21
C LEU A 541 4.79 -22.43 -10.69
N ARG A 542 4.28 -21.23 -10.98
CA ARG A 542 4.12 -20.71 -12.35
C ARG A 542 5.35 -20.03 -12.92
N ILE A 543 6.35 -19.69 -12.09
CA ILE A 543 7.59 -19.08 -12.57
C ILE A 543 8.20 -20.00 -13.63
N GLU A 544 8.42 -19.47 -14.83
CA GLU A 544 9.16 -20.17 -15.88
C GLU A 544 10.64 -20.20 -15.50
N ARG A 545 11.25 -21.38 -15.61
CA ARG A 545 12.67 -21.54 -15.31
C ARG A 545 13.49 -21.16 -16.54
N PRO A 546 14.68 -20.58 -16.35
CA PRO A 546 15.66 -20.47 -17.42
C PRO A 546 15.93 -21.86 -18.01
N SER A 547 15.97 -21.94 -19.33
CA SER A 547 16.41 -23.12 -20.09
C SER A 547 17.85 -23.50 -19.73
N ASP A 548 18.25 -24.73 -20.02
CA ASP A 548 19.63 -25.18 -19.77
C ASP A 548 20.67 -24.31 -20.50
N GLU A 549 20.31 -23.78 -21.68
CA GLU A 549 21.13 -22.82 -22.43
C GLU A 549 21.26 -21.48 -21.70
N GLU A 550 20.15 -20.94 -21.16
CA GLU A 550 20.17 -19.72 -20.35
C GLU A 550 20.95 -19.90 -19.04
N ARG A 551 20.82 -21.07 -18.39
CA ARG A 551 21.62 -21.42 -17.20
C ARG A 551 23.10 -21.50 -17.53
N ALA A 552 23.46 -22.09 -18.68
CA ALA A 552 24.84 -22.13 -19.16
C ALA A 552 25.41 -20.72 -19.45
N LEU A 553 24.54 -19.78 -19.84
CA LEU A 553 24.86 -18.36 -20.00
C LEU A 553 24.85 -17.57 -18.67
N GLY A 554 24.57 -18.23 -17.55
CA GLY A 554 24.60 -17.65 -16.21
C GLY A 554 23.31 -16.94 -15.78
N VAL A 555 22.19 -17.18 -16.46
CA VAL A 555 20.87 -16.71 -16.02
C VAL A 555 20.46 -17.50 -14.77
N LEU A 556 20.16 -16.76 -13.69
CA LEU A 556 19.75 -17.32 -12.41
C LEU A 556 18.23 -17.56 -12.38
N ASP A 557 17.80 -18.50 -11.54
CA ASP A 557 16.39 -18.68 -11.22
C ASP A 557 15.82 -17.42 -10.55
N ALA A 558 14.56 -17.10 -10.86
CA ALA A 558 13.89 -15.96 -10.26
C ALA A 558 13.62 -16.21 -8.77
N ALA A 559 13.58 -15.15 -7.97
CA ALA A 559 13.27 -15.25 -6.54
C ALA A 559 11.92 -15.97 -6.32
N GLY A 560 11.90 -16.90 -5.37
CA GLY A 560 10.74 -17.71 -5.03
C GLY A 560 10.55 -18.98 -5.84
N THR A 561 11.42 -19.29 -6.82
CA THR A 561 11.29 -20.50 -7.66
C THR A 561 11.17 -21.78 -6.81
N ILE A 562 10.23 -22.66 -7.21
CA ILE A 562 10.00 -23.96 -6.56
C ILE A 562 10.52 -25.06 -7.46
N HIS A 563 11.42 -25.86 -6.92
CA HIS A 563 12.01 -27.02 -7.57
C HIS A 563 11.34 -28.29 -7.04
N LEU A 564 10.90 -29.14 -7.98
CA LEU A 564 10.20 -30.38 -7.69
C LEU A 564 11.04 -31.59 -8.15
N PRO A 565 11.20 -32.64 -7.31
CA PRO A 565 12.07 -33.77 -7.63
C PRO A 565 11.45 -34.76 -8.62
N GLY A 566 12.30 -35.57 -9.27
CA GLY A 566 11.88 -36.67 -10.14
C GLY A 566 11.25 -37.84 -9.40
N TRP A 567 11.52 -37.99 -8.10
CA TRP A 567 11.06 -39.13 -7.30
C TRP A 567 9.65 -38.95 -6.72
N ILE A 568 9.07 -37.75 -6.75
CA ILE A 568 7.65 -37.58 -6.39
C ILE A 568 6.76 -38.13 -7.50
N ASP A 569 5.70 -38.83 -7.09
CA ASP A 569 4.72 -39.37 -8.02
C ASP A 569 3.71 -38.30 -8.48
N SER A 570 2.86 -38.69 -9.43
CA SER A 570 1.81 -37.79 -9.92
C SER A 570 0.72 -37.52 -8.88
N GLU A 571 0.52 -38.39 -7.90
CA GLU A 571 -0.53 -38.19 -6.88
C GLU A 571 -0.13 -37.09 -5.90
N TRP A 572 1.14 -37.05 -5.48
CA TRP A 572 1.70 -35.95 -4.69
C TRP A 572 1.58 -34.62 -5.44
N LEU A 573 1.92 -34.58 -6.73
CA LEU A 573 1.76 -33.36 -7.55
C LEU A 573 0.31 -32.88 -7.63
N LYS A 574 -0.62 -33.82 -7.78
CA LYS A 574 -2.06 -33.54 -7.80
C LYS A 574 -2.56 -33.00 -6.46
N GLN A 575 -2.00 -33.47 -5.34
CA GLN A 575 -2.30 -32.95 -4.01
C GLN A 575 -1.73 -31.55 -3.80
N LEU A 576 -0.53 -31.25 -4.31
CA LEU A 576 0.08 -29.91 -4.25
C LEU A 576 -0.81 -28.85 -4.92
N VAL A 577 -1.53 -29.22 -5.97
CA VAL A 577 -2.44 -28.33 -6.71
C VAL A 577 -3.92 -28.66 -6.47
N ALA A 578 -4.26 -29.29 -5.34
CA ALA A 578 -5.61 -29.82 -5.07
C ALA A 578 -6.66 -28.77 -4.70
N GLU A 579 -6.31 -27.49 -4.57
CA GLU A 579 -7.25 -26.43 -4.21
C GLU A 579 -7.30 -25.34 -5.28
N GLN A 580 -8.45 -24.69 -5.41
CA GLN A 580 -8.60 -23.57 -6.33
C GLN A 580 -9.30 -22.42 -5.63
N LEU A 581 -8.87 -21.20 -5.94
CA LEU A 581 -9.50 -20.00 -5.42
C LEU A 581 -10.79 -19.70 -6.20
N VAL A 582 -11.94 -19.96 -5.58
CA VAL A 582 -13.25 -19.73 -6.19
C VAL A 582 -13.90 -18.47 -5.61
N THR A 583 -14.64 -17.74 -6.46
CA THR A 583 -15.44 -16.60 -6.02
C THR A 583 -16.87 -17.06 -5.74
N ILE A 584 -17.24 -17.12 -4.46
CA ILE A 584 -18.58 -17.50 -4.01
C ILE A 584 -19.38 -16.22 -3.80
N ARG A 585 -20.56 -16.15 -4.42
CA ARG A 585 -21.52 -15.07 -4.19
C ARG A 585 -22.51 -15.51 -3.12
N ASP A 586 -22.66 -14.70 -2.07
CA ASP A 586 -23.69 -14.95 -1.07
C ASP A 586 -25.10 -14.64 -1.60
N ARG A 587 -26.13 -15.05 -0.85
CA ARG A 587 -27.55 -14.79 -1.21
C ARG A 587 -27.92 -13.30 -1.27
N ARG A 588 -27.04 -12.40 -0.80
CA ARG A 588 -27.20 -10.95 -0.78
C ARG A 588 -26.35 -10.26 -1.86
N GLY A 589 -25.65 -11.02 -2.71
CA GLY A 589 -24.84 -10.53 -3.82
C GLY A 589 -23.41 -10.16 -3.46
N TYR A 590 -22.94 -10.34 -2.22
CA TYR A 590 -21.55 -10.11 -1.85
C TYR A 590 -20.67 -11.25 -2.38
N ALA A 591 -19.67 -10.89 -3.19
CA ALA A 591 -18.65 -11.82 -3.62
C ALA A 591 -17.58 -11.96 -2.52
N ARG A 592 -17.36 -13.18 -2.05
CA ARG A 592 -16.22 -13.55 -1.20
C ARG A 592 -15.41 -14.62 -1.90
N GLN A 593 -14.09 -14.57 -1.76
CA GLN A 593 -13.21 -15.59 -2.32
C GLN A 593 -12.87 -16.63 -1.27
N GLU A 594 -12.92 -17.89 -1.66
CA GLU A 594 -12.71 -19.03 -0.78
C GLU A 594 -11.87 -20.08 -1.52
N TRP A 595 -10.91 -20.70 -0.83
CA TRP A 595 -10.16 -21.82 -1.39
C TRP A 595 -11.02 -23.07 -1.28
N GLN A 596 -11.33 -23.68 -2.42
CA GLN A 596 -12.14 -24.89 -2.48
C GLN A 596 -11.26 -26.08 -2.87
N LYS A 597 -11.33 -27.15 -2.07
CA LYS A 597 -10.72 -28.44 -2.41
C LYS A 597 -11.41 -29.01 -3.65
N THR A 598 -10.60 -29.31 -4.67
CA THR A 598 -11.00 -29.98 -5.91
C THR A 598 -10.82 -31.49 -5.82
N ARG A 599 -10.07 -31.96 -4.81
CA ARG A 599 -9.77 -33.37 -4.55
C ARG A 599 -9.98 -33.67 -3.07
N GLU A 600 -10.14 -34.95 -2.76
CA GLU A 600 -10.27 -35.43 -1.37
C GLU A 600 -8.98 -35.24 -0.57
N ARG A 601 -7.82 -35.49 -1.20
CA ARG A 601 -6.49 -35.38 -0.62
C ARG A 601 -5.78 -34.09 -1.06
N ASN A 602 -5.13 -33.40 -0.12
CA ASN A 602 -4.43 -32.12 -0.31
C ASN A 602 -3.21 -31.97 0.64
N GLU A 603 -2.77 -33.04 1.27
CA GLU A 603 -1.76 -33.04 2.34
C GLU A 603 -0.43 -32.42 1.86
N ALA A 604 -0.01 -32.68 0.62
CA ALA A 604 1.18 -32.05 0.03
C ALA A 604 1.11 -30.50 -0.03
N LEU A 605 -0.07 -29.93 -0.33
CA LEU A 605 -0.25 -28.48 -0.34
C LEU A 605 -0.19 -27.90 1.07
N ASP A 606 -0.83 -28.57 2.03
CA ASP A 606 -0.84 -28.11 3.42
C ASP A 606 0.55 -28.24 4.05
N CYS A 607 1.27 -29.34 3.84
CA CYS A 607 2.68 -29.51 4.23
C CYS A 607 3.58 -28.42 3.63
N ARG A 608 3.43 -28.08 2.34
CA ARG A 608 4.15 -26.96 1.71
C ARG A 608 3.86 -25.63 2.40
N VAL A 609 2.58 -25.33 2.67
CA VAL A 609 2.16 -24.11 3.36
C VAL A 609 2.74 -24.03 4.77
N TYR A 610 2.77 -25.13 5.50
CA TYR A 610 3.30 -25.18 6.87
C TYR A 610 4.82 -25.08 6.91
N ALA A 611 5.53 -25.70 5.97
CA ALA A 611 6.98 -25.53 5.83
C ALA A 611 7.34 -24.06 5.54
N ARG A 612 6.56 -23.40 4.68
CA ARG A 612 6.72 -21.98 4.35
C ARG A 612 6.39 -21.07 5.54
N ALA A 613 5.33 -21.37 6.29
CA ALA A 613 4.99 -20.68 7.52
C ALA A 613 6.10 -20.85 8.58
N ALA A 614 6.71 -22.03 8.69
CA ALA A 614 7.85 -22.27 9.56
C ALA A 614 9.07 -21.39 9.18
N ALA A 615 9.34 -21.22 7.88
CA ALA A 615 10.38 -20.31 7.38
C ALA A 615 10.07 -18.83 7.73
N TRP A 616 8.81 -18.42 7.63
CA TRP A 616 8.37 -17.08 8.06
C TRP A 616 8.57 -16.84 9.56
N VAL A 617 8.24 -17.85 10.39
CA VAL A 617 8.43 -17.78 11.86
C VAL A 617 9.92 -17.73 12.21
N LEU A 618 10.77 -18.46 11.48
CA LEU A 618 12.24 -18.38 11.61
C LEU A 618 12.77 -16.98 11.25
N GLY A 619 12.04 -16.26 10.39
CA GLY A 619 12.34 -14.88 10.00
C GLY A 619 13.04 -14.74 8.65
N ALA A 620 13.00 -15.77 7.80
CA ALA A 620 13.64 -15.77 6.48
C ALA A 620 13.26 -14.53 5.64
N ASP A 621 12.00 -14.10 5.69
CA ASP A 621 11.48 -12.91 5.00
C ASP A 621 12.05 -11.57 5.51
N ARG A 622 12.70 -11.57 6.68
CA ARG A 622 13.22 -10.38 7.38
C ARG A 622 14.75 -10.42 7.54
N TRP A 623 15.41 -11.43 6.98
CA TRP A 623 16.86 -11.54 7.04
C TRP A 623 17.52 -10.51 6.13
N ASP A 624 18.55 -9.86 6.68
CA ASP A 624 19.40 -8.93 5.95
C ASP A 624 20.43 -9.66 5.08
N GLU A 625 21.11 -8.92 4.21
CA GLU A 625 22.14 -9.45 3.31
C GLU A 625 23.28 -10.14 4.08
N ALA A 626 23.63 -9.63 5.28
CA ALA A 626 24.66 -10.23 6.11
C ALA A 626 24.27 -11.63 6.61
N THR A 627 22.99 -11.82 7.01
CA THR A 627 22.47 -13.11 7.42
C THR A 627 22.48 -14.11 6.27
N TRP A 628 22.04 -13.71 5.08
CA TRP A 628 22.08 -14.57 3.89
C TRP A 628 23.51 -14.99 3.54
N ARG A 629 24.47 -14.06 3.54
CA ARG A 629 25.89 -14.38 3.31
C ARG A 629 26.47 -15.32 4.35
N ARG A 630 26.08 -15.17 5.62
CA ARG A 630 26.52 -16.09 6.68
C ARG A 630 26.01 -17.51 6.41
N LEU A 631 24.76 -17.65 5.98
CA LEU A 631 24.19 -18.95 5.64
C LEU A 631 24.87 -19.55 4.41
N GLU A 632 25.17 -18.75 3.38
CA GLU A 632 25.94 -19.18 2.19
C GLU A 632 27.34 -19.65 2.57
N ALA A 633 28.04 -18.90 3.42
CA ALA A 633 29.36 -19.30 3.91
C ALA A 633 29.30 -20.60 4.73
N GLN A 634 28.28 -20.77 5.57
CA GLN A 634 28.05 -22.00 6.35
C GLN A 634 27.72 -23.20 5.45
N ALA A 635 26.91 -22.97 4.42
CA ALA A 635 26.52 -23.96 3.44
C ALA A 635 27.58 -24.16 2.33
N GLY A 636 28.71 -23.44 2.38
CA GLY A 636 29.80 -23.55 1.39
C GLY A 636 29.39 -23.20 -0.04
N VAL A 637 28.51 -22.21 -0.22
CA VAL A 637 27.96 -21.77 -1.52
C VAL A 637 28.66 -20.49 -1.97
N GLU A 638 29.29 -20.48 -3.15
CA GLU A 638 29.79 -19.26 -3.80
C GLU A 638 28.72 -18.67 -4.73
N THR A 639 28.10 -17.55 -4.36
CA THR A 639 27.13 -16.85 -5.23
C THR A 639 27.83 -16.00 -6.30
N ARG A 640 27.50 -16.22 -7.57
CA ARG A 640 27.79 -15.27 -8.67
C ARG A 640 26.65 -14.27 -8.80
N LEU A 641 26.95 -12.97 -8.79
CA LEU A 641 25.96 -11.90 -8.97
C LEU A 641 25.37 -11.94 -10.39
N PRO A 642 24.10 -11.53 -10.59
CA PRO A 642 23.66 -11.09 -11.90
C PRO A 642 24.58 -9.94 -12.35
N ALA A 643 25.20 -10.07 -13.52
CA ALA A 643 26.02 -9.00 -14.07
C ALA A 643 25.16 -7.73 -14.16
N ALA A 644 25.60 -6.66 -13.52
CA ALA A 644 25.04 -5.34 -13.77
C ALA A 644 25.12 -5.10 -15.28
N VAL A 645 23.97 -4.86 -15.92
CA VAL A 645 23.92 -4.43 -17.31
C VAL A 645 24.87 -3.24 -17.44
N PRO A 646 25.93 -3.33 -18.26
CA PRO A 646 26.80 -2.19 -18.46
C PRO A 646 25.93 -1.07 -19.01
N ALA A 647 25.87 0.05 -18.30
CA ALA A 647 25.34 1.28 -18.87
C ALA A 647 26.18 1.58 -20.10
N ASP A 648 25.60 1.39 -21.28
CA ASP A 648 26.26 1.60 -22.55
C ASP A 648 26.63 3.08 -22.65
N ALA A 649 27.91 3.36 -22.39
CA ALA A 649 28.47 4.69 -22.41
C ALA A 649 28.76 5.06 -23.86
N ALA A 650 27.72 5.42 -24.61
CA ALA A 650 27.87 6.23 -25.80
C ALA A 650 28.29 7.64 -25.39
N LYS A 651 29.60 7.87 -25.32
CA LYS A 651 30.19 9.22 -25.26
C LYS A 651 29.78 9.97 -26.53
N THR A 652 28.94 10.98 -26.39
CA THR A 652 28.87 12.07 -27.36
C THR A 652 29.47 13.29 -26.70
N GLU A 653 30.70 13.63 -27.09
CA GLU A 653 31.32 14.92 -26.79
C GLU A 653 30.45 16.03 -27.41
N THR A 654 29.96 16.95 -26.59
CA THR A 654 29.76 18.34 -27.00
C THR A 654 29.87 19.24 -25.77
N ALA A 655 30.64 20.32 -25.93
CA ALA A 655 31.31 21.07 -24.87
C ALA A 655 30.39 21.98 -24.04
N GLU A 656 30.66 22.06 -22.73
CA GLU A 656 30.18 23.15 -21.86
C GLU A 656 31.18 24.32 -21.83
N PRO A 657 30.71 25.58 -21.85
CA PRO A 657 31.58 26.75 -21.76
C PRO A 657 32.06 26.97 -20.32
N ARG A 658 33.38 27.19 -20.16
CA ARG A 658 34.01 27.57 -18.89
C ARG A 658 33.75 29.04 -18.56
N ALA A 659 33.14 29.31 -17.41
CA ALA A 659 33.20 30.62 -16.76
C ALA A 659 34.17 30.55 -15.56
N GLY A 660 35.01 31.59 -15.45
CA GLY A 660 36.28 31.59 -14.74
C GLY A 660 36.23 31.58 -13.21
N THR A 661 37.33 31.06 -12.66
CA THR A 661 37.65 30.96 -11.24
C THR A 661 37.95 32.34 -10.64
N LEU A 662 37.21 32.73 -9.60
CA LEU A 662 37.62 33.79 -8.67
C LEU A 662 38.25 33.15 -7.42
N THR A 663 39.52 33.43 -7.21
CA THR A 663 40.30 33.05 -6.02
C THR A 663 40.18 34.12 -4.94
N THR A 664 39.85 33.72 -3.70
CA THR A 664 40.16 34.46 -2.45
C THR A 664 39.92 33.55 -1.22
N PRO A 665 40.49 33.81 -0.03
CA PRO A 665 41.31 32.82 0.68
C PRO A 665 40.61 32.14 1.87
N ARG A 666 41.06 30.91 2.18
CA ARG A 666 40.68 30.10 3.35
C ARG A 666 40.90 30.85 4.67
N ARG A 667 39.82 31.14 5.40
CA ARG A 667 39.84 31.35 6.86
C ARG A 667 39.69 30.00 7.58
N LYS A 668 40.70 29.63 8.38
CA LYS A 668 40.62 28.51 9.35
C LYS A 668 39.58 28.84 10.41
N ARG A 669 38.57 27.99 10.61
CA ARG A 669 37.72 27.99 11.82
C ARG A 669 38.09 26.77 12.68
N ARG A 670 38.48 27.07 13.92
CA ARG A 670 38.74 26.12 15.01
C ARG A 670 37.44 25.42 15.42
N ALA A 671 37.52 24.12 15.69
CA ALA A 671 36.46 23.36 16.34
C ALA A 671 36.31 23.84 17.80
N TYR A 672 35.07 24.07 18.23
CA TYR A 672 34.69 24.36 19.60
C TYR A 672 33.88 23.17 20.12
N THR A 673 34.37 22.53 21.18
CA THR A 673 33.66 21.47 21.91
C THR A 673 33.16 22.06 23.23
N PRO A 674 31.85 22.10 23.50
CA PRO A 674 31.32 22.65 24.75
C PRO A 674 31.59 21.75 25.97
N THR A 675 32.00 22.38 27.07
CA THR A 675 32.52 21.80 28.32
C THR A 675 31.46 21.46 29.38
N PHE A 676 30.37 20.79 29.01
CA PHE A 676 29.37 20.27 29.98
C PHE A 676 28.89 18.83 29.68
N MET A 677 29.68 18.06 28.93
CA MET A 677 29.51 16.61 28.75
C MET A 677 30.76 15.83 29.20
N ARG A 678 31.44 16.36 30.21
CA ARG A 678 32.36 15.58 31.07
C ARG A 678 31.84 15.74 32.48
N ASP A 679 30.97 14.82 32.87
CA ASP A 679 31.16 13.92 34.01
C ASP A 679 30.13 12.79 33.93
#